data_AF-A0A9X6NT88-F1
#
_entry.id   AF-A0A9X6NT88-F1
#
_cell.length_a   1.000
_cell.length_b   1.000
_cell.length_c   1.000
_cell.angle_alpha   90.00
_cell.angle_beta   90.00
_cell.angle_gamma   90.00
#
_symmetry.space_group_name_H-M   'P 1'
#
loop_
_entity.id
_entity.type
_entity.pdbx_description
1 polymer ?
#
loop_
_entity_poly.entity_id
_entity_poly.type
_entity_poly.pdbx_seq_one_letter_code
_entity_poly.pdbx_strand_id
1 'polypeptide(L)'
;MFQIKKAAVLGSGVMGSGIAAHLANIGIPTLLLDIVPPALTKEEEAKGLTLEHKSVRNRFSNTAVQKLLKQKPAPLTVKGNLALIEAGNLEDDLERLADVDWIIEVVVENLEIKKKLFEKVDAVRKPGSIVSSNTSGISVEKMAEGRSDDFQKHFLGTHFFNPPRYLKLLEVIPTKETDPQVLSFMKLFGEDVLGKGVVIAKDTPNFIGNRIGTYGLLVTLQEMVKRGYSIGEVDSVTGPLIGRPKSATFRTLDVVGLDTFVHVANNVYENVQEEERDVFKVPAFMHEMLEKKWLGSKTGQGFFLKQGKEILELNPKTMEYEARKKLKAASVELSKQEKGLANKLKALVYAKDRAGELLWNIITPTLLYSAKLHKEIADDIVAIDQAMKWGFGWEQGPFEVWDAIGVEKSVQKMEENGVVVPTWVKEMLEKGFTTFYKHDNGDSYYYDNGEYKLIERNKKAISLKQLKAKNGVLKKNSGASLIDLGDGILCLEFHSKSNAIGMDITQMINYAVDEVEKNYKGLVIGNQSKNFCVGANLAMILMEAQDDNYFEIELVVKNFQDAMTKIKYSSKPVVAAPYGMTLGGGTEVCLPAASIQASSETYMGLVEVGVGLIPGGGGNKELYIKHLNKMPNGVEFDLQKVANKVFESVAMAKVSTSAQEAVSNNFLGDKDGISVNGDHLLYDAKQKALALYEAGYKAPIRKKIPVVGETGYATLVLGAEAMHLSGYISEHDLHIAKKLAYVIAGGKVPYGTEVDEQYLLDVEREAFISLVSEMKSQARMQHMLVKGKPLRN
;
A
#
# COMPACT_ATOMS: atom_id res chain seq x y z
N MET A 1 27.53 11.32 12.80
CA MET A 1 26.09 11.02 12.66
C MET A 1 25.81 10.85 11.18
N PHE A 2 25.36 9.68 10.74
CA PHE A 2 25.09 9.42 9.33
C PHE A 2 23.87 10.23 8.85
N GLN A 3 23.91 10.67 7.59
CA GLN A 3 22.79 11.34 6.94
C GLN A 3 22.85 11.04 5.43
N ILE A 4 21.71 10.71 4.84
CA ILE A 4 21.59 10.50 3.39
C ILE A 4 20.88 11.70 2.79
N LYS A 5 21.62 12.58 2.10
CA LYS A 5 21.10 13.72 1.35
C LYS A 5 21.11 13.48 -0.16
N LYS A 6 22.02 12.64 -0.64
CA LYS A 6 22.13 12.27 -2.06
C LYS A 6 22.44 10.78 -2.19
N ALA A 7 21.78 10.13 -3.14
CA ALA A 7 21.98 8.72 -3.44
C ALA A 7 22.47 8.49 -4.88
N ALA A 8 23.07 7.33 -5.12
CA ALA A 8 23.31 6.81 -6.46
C ALA A 8 22.77 5.38 -6.57
N VAL A 9 22.13 5.07 -7.70
CA VAL A 9 21.67 3.73 -8.03
C VAL A 9 22.40 3.27 -9.27
N LEU A 10 23.15 2.17 -9.16
CA LEU A 10 23.99 1.62 -10.21
C LEU A 10 23.25 0.46 -10.88
N GLY A 11 22.69 0.72 -12.05
CA GLY A 11 21.80 -0.16 -12.81
C GLY A 11 20.43 0.47 -13.01
N SER A 12 20.00 0.69 -14.26
CA SER A 12 18.73 1.36 -14.59
C SER A 12 17.60 0.40 -14.96
N GLY A 13 17.73 -0.88 -14.60
CA GLY A 13 16.67 -1.87 -14.74
C GLY A 13 15.39 -1.52 -13.98
N VAL A 14 14.41 -2.43 -14.01
CA VAL A 14 13.10 -2.23 -13.35
C VAL A 14 13.26 -1.94 -11.85
N MET A 15 14.12 -2.69 -11.15
CA MET A 15 14.38 -2.47 -9.74
C MET A 15 15.17 -1.17 -9.49
N GLY A 16 16.24 -0.93 -10.23
CA GLY A 16 17.08 0.25 -10.01
C GLY A 16 16.34 1.57 -10.25
N SER A 17 15.62 1.67 -11.37
CA SER A 17 14.76 2.84 -11.63
C SER A 17 13.61 2.97 -10.62
N GLY A 18 13.06 1.84 -10.13
CA GLY A 18 12.04 1.82 -9.09
C GLY A 18 12.56 2.28 -7.72
N ILE A 19 13.79 1.91 -7.34
CA ILE A 19 14.46 2.38 -6.13
C ILE A 19 14.76 3.87 -6.24
N ALA A 20 15.30 4.33 -7.38
CA ALA A 20 15.52 5.75 -7.63
C ALA A 20 14.22 6.57 -7.55
N ALA A 21 13.11 6.03 -8.07
CA ALA A 21 11.79 6.64 -7.94
C ALA A 21 11.33 6.72 -6.47
N HIS A 22 11.56 5.67 -5.69
CA HIS A 22 11.19 5.66 -4.28
C HIS A 22 11.99 6.70 -3.46
N LEU A 23 13.29 6.81 -3.71
CA LEU A 23 14.16 7.83 -3.10
C LEU A 23 13.73 9.25 -3.51
N ALA A 24 13.41 9.46 -4.78
CA ALA A 24 12.87 10.74 -5.24
C ALA A 24 11.54 11.10 -4.57
N ASN A 25 10.67 10.12 -4.31
CA ASN A 25 9.38 10.37 -3.65
C ASN A 25 9.51 10.93 -2.23
N ILE A 26 10.61 10.61 -1.54
CA ILE A 26 10.92 11.10 -0.19
C ILE A 26 11.88 12.30 -0.20
N GLY A 27 12.16 12.87 -1.39
CA GLY A 27 12.96 14.08 -1.52
C GLY A 27 14.48 13.86 -1.59
N ILE A 28 14.96 12.66 -1.89
CA ILE A 28 16.41 12.37 -2.03
C ILE A 28 16.81 12.42 -3.51
N PRO A 29 17.60 13.43 -3.93
CA PRO A 29 18.22 13.45 -5.25
C PRO A 29 19.02 12.18 -5.51
N THR A 30 18.78 11.56 -6.66
CA THR A 30 19.35 10.27 -7.02
C THR A 30 20.02 10.32 -8.38
N LEU A 31 21.29 9.92 -8.44
CA LEU A 31 22.01 9.67 -9.68
C LEU A 31 21.72 8.23 -10.14
N LEU A 32 21.06 8.04 -11.28
CA LEU A 32 20.78 6.74 -11.87
C LEU A 32 21.79 6.45 -12.98
N LEU A 33 22.75 5.56 -12.69
CA LEU A 33 23.84 5.20 -13.60
C LEU A 33 23.58 3.86 -14.26
N ASP A 34 23.97 3.71 -15.52
CA ASP A 34 24.00 2.42 -16.20
C ASP A 34 25.23 2.34 -17.11
N ILE A 35 25.50 1.17 -17.69
CA ILE A 35 26.56 1.01 -18.69
C ILE A 35 26.27 1.86 -19.95
N VAL A 36 27.33 2.25 -20.64
CA VAL A 36 27.22 2.83 -21.98
C VAL A 36 26.72 1.75 -22.93
N PRO A 37 25.76 2.05 -23.83
CA PRO A 37 25.29 1.05 -24.76
C PRO A 37 26.37 0.63 -25.76
N PRO A 38 26.50 -0.68 -26.06
CA PRO A 38 27.58 -1.17 -26.92
C PRO A 38 27.32 -0.93 -28.42
N ALA A 39 26.10 -0.51 -28.78
CA ALA A 39 25.69 -0.30 -30.17
C ALA A 39 24.57 0.74 -30.29
N LEU A 40 24.50 1.38 -31.46
CA LEU A 40 23.42 2.28 -31.84
C LEU A 40 22.13 1.50 -32.10
N THR A 41 20.99 2.16 -31.92
CA THR A 41 19.71 1.69 -32.46
C THR A 41 19.49 2.19 -33.88
N LYS A 42 18.63 1.53 -34.65
CA LYS A 42 18.24 1.98 -36.01
C LYS A 42 17.74 3.42 -36.04
N GLU A 43 17.06 3.87 -34.98
CA GLU A 43 16.56 5.24 -34.86
C GLU A 43 17.68 6.26 -34.66
N GLU A 44 18.74 5.89 -33.95
CA GLU A 44 19.90 6.75 -33.71
C GLU A 44 20.83 6.80 -34.93
N GLU A 45 21.00 5.67 -35.61
CA GLU A 45 21.67 5.60 -36.91
C GLU A 45 20.98 6.50 -37.93
N ALA A 46 19.65 6.43 -38.02
CA ALA A 46 18.87 7.30 -38.91
C ALA A 46 18.96 8.80 -38.56
N LYS A 47 19.25 9.13 -37.30
CA LYS A 47 19.50 10.50 -36.83
C LYS A 47 20.97 10.94 -36.96
N GLY A 48 21.84 10.07 -37.47
CA GLY A 48 23.28 10.35 -37.62
C GLY A 48 24.03 10.48 -36.29
N LEU A 49 23.51 9.90 -35.20
CA LEU A 49 24.17 9.93 -33.91
C LEU A 49 25.32 8.91 -33.85
N THR A 50 26.33 9.21 -33.02
CA THR A 50 27.47 8.32 -32.76
C THR A 50 27.40 7.74 -31.35
N LEU A 51 28.20 6.70 -31.07
CA LEU A 51 28.32 6.14 -29.73
C LEU A 51 28.83 7.15 -28.69
N GLU A 52 29.57 8.18 -29.14
CA GLU A 52 30.07 9.25 -28.26
C GLU A 52 29.02 10.32 -27.94
N HIS A 53 27.88 10.33 -28.63
CA HIS A 53 26.86 11.33 -28.36
C HIS A 53 26.24 11.10 -26.97
N LYS A 54 26.19 12.15 -26.13
CA LYS A 54 25.73 12.05 -24.72
C LYS A 54 24.37 11.37 -24.56
N SER A 55 23.42 11.62 -25.47
CA SER A 55 22.10 10.98 -25.40
C SER A 55 22.15 9.47 -25.67
N VAL A 56 23.12 9.01 -26.46
CA VAL A 56 23.38 7.59 -26.74
C VAL A 56 24.07 6.98 -25.52
N ARG A 57 25.13 7.62 -25.00
CA ARG A 57 25.85 7.15 -23.81
C ARG A 57 24.94 6.97 -22.58
N ASN A 58 23.98 7.88 -22.40
CA ASN A 58 22.99 7.82 -21.30
C ASN A 58 21.67 7.13 -21.71
N ARG A 59 21.59 6.44 -22.85
CA ARG A 59 20.32 5.94 -23.41
C ARG A 59 19.56 5.02 -22.45
N PHE A 60 20.25 4.10 -21.78
CA PHE A 60 19.60 3.13 -20.87
C PHE A 60 18.97 3.84 -19.67
N SER A 61 19.74 4.66 -18.95
CA SER A 61 19.25 5.42 -17.80
C SER A 61 18.16 6.43 -18.19
N ASN A 62 18.34 7.18 -19.29
CA ASN A 62 17.30 8.07 -19.81
C ASN A 62 16.00 7.34 -20.13
N THR A 63 16.10 6.20 -20.82
CA THR A 63 14.92 5.40 -21.18
C THR A 63 14.21 4.88 -19.94
N ALA A 64 14.96 4.44 -18.92
CA ALA A 64 14.42 3.98 -17.65
C ALA A 64 13.65 5.09 -16.93
N VAL A 65 14.24 6.29 -16.81
CA VAL A 65 13.60 7.47 -16.23
C VAL A 65 12.29 7.80 -16.95
N GLN A 66 12.27 7.80 -18.28
CA GLN A 66 11.04 8.06 -19.05
C GLN A 66 9.97 6.97 -18.88
N LYS A 67 10.36 5.71 -18.69
CA LYS A 67 9.43 4.60 -18.45
C LYS A 67 8.68 4.73 -17.12
N LEU A 68 9.28 5.34 -16.10
CA LEU A 68 8.64 5.57 -14.79
C LEU A 68 7.30 6.32 -14.91
N LEU A 69 7.20 7.26 -15.86
CA LEU A 69 5.99 8.05 -16.08
C LEU A 69 4.80 7.25 -16.66
N LYS A 70 5.06 6.06 -17.21
CA LYS A 70 4.06 5.22 -17.90
C LYS A 70 3.76 3.92 -17.16
N GLN A 71 4.61 3.51 -16.22
CA GLN A 71 4.49 2.26 -15.49
C GLN A 71 3.24 2.24 -14.58
N LYS A 72 2.60 1.07 -14.49
CA LYS A 72 1.46 0.82 -13.61
C LYS A 72 1.71 -0.44 -12.76
N PRO A 73 1.51 -0.41 -11.43
CA PRO A 73 1.21 0.77 -10.62
C PRO A 73 2.36 1.80 -10.64
N ALA A 74 2.05 3.08 -10.34
CA ALA A 74 2.97 4.19 -10.57
C ALA A 74 4.15 4.19 -9.56
N PRO A 75 5.41 4.11 -10.00
CA PRO A 75 6.56 4.16 -9.10
C PRO A 75 6.71 5.51 -8.40
N LEU A 76 6.37 6.60 -9.08
CA LEU A 76 6.39 7.96 -8.54
C LEU A 76 5.06 8.31 -7.89
N THR A 77 5.09 8.93 -6.72
CA THR A 77 3.91 9.47 -6.01
C THR A 77 3.32 10.67 -6.75
N VAL A 78 4.16 11.51 -7.37
CA VAL A 78 3.74 12.55 -8.32
C VAL A 78 4.80 12.70 -9.42
N LYS A 79 4.38 13.05 -10.64
CA LYS A 79 5.28 13.18 -11.80
C LYS A 79 6.44 14.15 -11.58
N GLY A 80 6.23 15.21 -10.79
CA GLY A 80 7.25 16.22 -10.50
C GLY A 80 8.50 15.66 -9.82
N ASN A 81 8.39 14.56 -9.08
CA ASN A 81 9.52 13.92 -8.40
C ASN A 81 10.58 13.39 -9.38
N LEU A 82 10.24 13.22 -10.66
CA LEU A 82 11.21 12.85 -11.69
C LEU A 82 12.39 13.84 -11.77
N ALA A 83 12.18 15.11 -11.41
CA ALA A 83 13.23 16.13 -11.38
C ALA A 83 14.35 15.85 -10.38
N LEU A 84 14.13 14.93 -9.42
CA LEU A 84 15.14 14.48 -8.46
C LEU A 84 15.95 13.28 -8.97
N ILE A 85 15.66 12.76 -10.17
CA ILE A 85 16.39 11.63 -10.76
C ILE A 85 17.23 12.15 -11.93
N GLU A 86 18.53 12.08 -11.78
CA GLU A 86 19.48 12.44 -12.84
C GLU A 86 20.00 11.18 -13.53
N ALA A 87 19.85 11.09 -14.84
CA ALA A 87 20.34 9.96 -15.63
C ALA A 87 21.80 10.19 -16.08
N GLY A 88 22.68 9.24 -15.75
CA GLY A 88 24.09 9.25 -16.14
C GLY A 88 24.55 7.86 -16.62
N ASN A 89 25.87 7.69 -16.76
CA ASN A 89 26.48 6.40 -17.07
C ASN A 89 27.72 6.07 -16.22
N LEU A 90 28.10 4.80 -16.16
CA LEU A 90 29.19 4.28 -15.32
C LEU A 90 30.60 4.63 -15.84
N GLU A 91 30.75 5.22 -17.02
CA GLU A 91 32.04 5.65 -17.55
C GLU A 91 32.28 7.14 -17.30
N ASP A 92 31.30 7.99 -17.65
CA ASP A 92 31.45 9.44 -17.61
C ASP A 92 31.14 10.03 -16.21
N ASP A 93 30.26 9.39 -15.44
CA ASP A 93 29.69 9.97 -14.23
C ASP A 93 30.16 9.27 -12.93
N LEU A 94 31.03 8.26 -13.02
CA LEU A 94 31.40 7.44 -11.85
C LEU A 94 32.14 8.23 -10.76
N GLU A 95 32.98 9.19 -11.12
CA GLU A 95 33.69 10.05 -10.15
C GLU A 95 32.73 10.88 -9.29
N ARG A 96 31.50 11.10 -9.75
CA ARG A 96 30.48 11.85 -9.01
C ARG A 96 29.97 11.12 -7.77
N LEU A 97 30.35 9.83 -7.61
CA LEU A 97 30.10 9.09 -6.37
C LEU A 97 30.86 9.67 -5.17
N ALA A 98 31.88 10.52 -5.38
CA ALA A 98 32.54 11.28 -4.33
C ALA A 98 31.58 12.23 -3.57
N ASP A 99 30.46 12.63 -4.18
CA ASP A 99 29.46 13.50 -3.55
C ASP A 99 28.27 12.75 -2.93
N VAL A 100 28.24 11.42 -3.03
CA VAL A 100 27.05 10.60 -2.72
C VAL A 100 27.16 10.03 -1.30
N ASP A 101 26.05 10.06 -0.55
CA ASP A 101 26.00 9.52 0.83
C ASP A 101 25.68 8.02 0.85
N TRP A 102 24.84 7.57 -0.10
CA TRP A 102 24.43 6.17 -0.22
C TRP A 102 24.46 5.68 -1.67
N ILE A 103 25.20 4.61 -1.93
CA ILE A 103 25.40 4.01 -3.25
C ILE A 103 24.76 2.62 -3.25
N ILE A 104 23.82 2.38 -4.18
CA ILE A 104 23.03 1.14 -4.25
C ILE A 104 23.34 0.43 -5.56
N GLU A 105 23.93 -0.75 -5.48
CA GLU A 105 24.18 -1.62 -6.62
C GLU A 105 22.93 -2.44 -6.97
N VAL A 106 22.52 -2.37 -8.24
CA VAL A 106 21.32 -3.03 -8.80
C VAL A 106 21.60 -3.52 -10.25
N VAL A 107 22.81 -4.01 -10.50
CA VAL A 107 23.23 -4.59 -11.78
C VAL A 107 22.90 -6.09 -11.84
N VAL A 108 23.27 -6.71 -12.97
CA VAL A 108 23.04 -8.14 -13.24
C VAL A 108 23.52 -9.04 -12.10
N GLU A 109 22.80 -10.14 -11.87
CA GLU A 109 23.03 -11.07 -10.77
C GLU A 109 24.24 -11.99 -11.06
N ASN A 110 25.44 -11.41 -11.05
CA ASN A 110 26.71 -12.09 -11.28
C ASN A 110 27.80 -11.54 -10.35
N LEU A 111 28.41 -12.42 -9.54
CA LEU A 111 29.38 -12.03 -8.50
C LEU A 111 30.59 -11.30 -9.09
N GLU A 112 31.18 -11.80 -10.17
CA GLU A 112 32.38 -11.19 -10.77
C GLU A 112 32.11 -9.80 -11.32
N ILE A 113 30.94 -9.59 -11.95
CA ILE A 113 30.53 -8.26 -12.43
C ILE A 113 30.35 -7.30 -11.25
N LYS A 114 29.69 -7.75 -10.17
CA LYS A 114 29.50 -6.93 -8.96
C LYS A 114 30.85 -6.60 -8.30
N LYS A 115 31.76 -7.56 -8.13
CA LYS A 115 33.10 -7.31 -7.56
C LYS A 115 33.90 -6.30 -8.40
N LYS A 116 33.89 -6.40 -9.73
CA LYS A 116 34.52 -5.42 -10.62
C LYS A 116 33.90 -4.03 -10.48
N LEU A 117 32.59 -3.93 -10.35
CA LEU A 117 31.92 -2.65 -10.11
C LEU A 117 32.32 -2.06 -8.76
N PHE A 118 32.28 -2.85 -7.69
CA PHE A 118 32.65 -2.40 -6.35
C PHE A 118 34.12 -1.97 -6.27
N GLU A 119 35.01 -2.50 -7.11
CA GLU A 119 36.41 -2.03 -7.19
C GLU A 119 36.48 -0.56 -7.62
N LYS A 120 35.74 -0.24 -8.68
CA LYS A 120 35.68 1.11 -9.21
C LYS A 120 34.94 2.04 -8.24
N VAL A 121 33.87 1.57 -7.60
CA VAL A 121 33.13 2.34 -6.58
C VAL A 121 34.03 2.65 -5.38
N ASP A 122 34.78 1.66 -4.87
CA ASP A 122 35.65 1.86 -3.72
C ASP A 122 36.77 2.87 -4.01
N ALA A 123 37.26 2.91 -5.25
CA ALA A 123 38.30 3.86 -5.67
C ALA A 123 37.83 5.33 -5.72
N VAL A 124 36.54 5.59 -5.90
CA VAL A 124 36.01 6.95 -6.21
C VAL A 124 34.97 7.47 -5.22
N ARG A 125 34.34 6.60 -4.43
CA ARG A 125 33.38 7.02 -3.40
C ARG A 125 34.09 7.84 -2.31
N LYS A 126 33.34 8.67 -1.59
CA LYS A 126 33.88 9.31 -0.38
C LYS A 126 34.03 8.32 0.78
N PRO A 127 35.05 8.47 1.64
CA PRO A 127 35.16 7.69 2.87
C PRO A 127 33.90 7.82 3.73
N GLY A 128 33.47 6.71 4.33
CA GLY A 128 32.26 6.64 5.15
C GLY A 128 30.92 6.71 4.42
N SER A 129 30.88 6.84 3.08
CA SER A 129 29.63 6.66 2.32
C SER A 129 29.13 5.23 2.47
N ILE A 130 27.83 5.05 2.66
CA ILE A 130 27.23 3.72 2.72
C ILE A 130 27.16 3.14 1.31
N VAL A 131 27.61 1.89 1.15
CA VAL A 131 27.46 1.14 -0.09
C VAL A 131 26.56 -0.06 0.19
N SER A 132 25.64 -0.36 -0.71
CA SER A 132 24.82 -1.56 -0.58
C SER A 132 24.56 -2.26 -1.89
N SER A 133 24.18 -3.54 -1.80
CA SER A 133 23.70 -4.32 -2.94
C SER A 133 22.22 -4.68 -2.77
N ASN A 134 21.44 -4.51 -3.83
CA ASN A 134 20.07 -5.04 -3.97
C ASN A 134 20.07 -6.45 -4.59
N THR A 135 21.13 -7.24 -4.36
CA THR A 135 21.14 -8.66 -4.74
C THR A 135 19.93 -9.40 -4.15
N SER A 136 19.48 -10.44 -4.82
CA SER A 136 18.36 -11.29 -4.38
C SER A 136 18.82 -12.62 -3.79
N GLY A 137 20.12 -12.91 -3.81
CA GLY A 137 20.66 -14.15 -3.22
C GLY A 137 22.14 -14.45 -3.46
N ILE A 138 22.94 -13.52 -3.98
CA ILE A 138 24.41 -13.61 -3.98
C ILE A 138 24.92 -13.22 -2.58
N SER A 139 25.92 -13.96 -2.09
CA SER A 139 26.53 -13.69 -0.79
C SER A 139 27.09 -12.26 -0.71
N VAL A 140 26.60 -11.50 0.27
CA VAL A 140 27.04 -10.14 0.62
C VAL A 140 28.49 -10.17 1.12
N GLU A 141 28.86 -11.20 1.88
CA GLU A 141 30.25 -11.39 2.33
C GLU A 141 31.22 -11.48 1.15
N LYS A 142 30.91 -12.35 0.17
CA LYS A 142 31.76 -12.54 -1.02
C LYS A 142 31.90 -11.30 -1.88
N MET A 143 30.89 -10.43 -1.88
CA MET A 143 30.92 -9.15 -2.60
C MET A 143 31.86 -8.12 -1.95
N ALA A 144 32.02 -8.17 -0.62
CA ALA A 144 32.86 -7.25 0.14
C ALA A 144 34.36 -7.63 0.11
N GLU A 145 34.68 -8.89 -0.17
CA GLU A 145 36.05 -9.41 -0.20
C GLU A 145 36.98 -8.61 -1.12
N GLY A 146 38.16 -8.23 -0.59
CA GLY A 146 39.20 -7.52 -1.34
C GLY A 146 38.90 -6.04 -1.56
N ARG A 147 37.97 -5.44 -0.80
CA ARG A 147 37.73 -4.00 -0.72
C ARG A 147 38.46 -3.38 0.46
N SER A 148 38.57 -2.05 0.48
CA SER A 148 39.19 -1.31 1.57
C SER A 148 38.48 -1.54 2.91
N ASP A 149 39.21 -1.38 4.02
CA ASP A 149 38.64 -1.50 5.37
C ASP A 149 37.46 -0.54 5.58
N ASP A 150 37.54 0.67 5.03
CA ASP A 150 36.46 1.65 5.09
C ASP A 150 35.23 1.16 4.31
N PHE A 151 35.42 0.50 3.15
CA PHE A 151 34.31 -0.04 2.38
C PHE A 151 33.62 -1.16 3.14
N GLN A 152 34.38 -2.12 3.66
CA GLN A 152 33.83 -3.28 4.35
C GLN A 152 33.00 -2.86 5.58
N LYS A 153 33.44 -1.84 6.32
CA LYS A 153 32.70 -1.27 7.45
C LYS A 153 31.39 -0.58 7.07
N HIS A 154 31.29 -0.06 5.84
CA HIS A 154 30.14 0.69 5.35
C HIS A 154 29.36 -0.06 4.26
N PHE A 155 29.57 -1.37 4.12
CA PHE A 155 28.93 -2.20 3.10
C PHE A 155 27.95 -3.21 3.71
N LEU A 156 26.75 -3.30 3.13
CA LEU A 156 25.73 -4.28 3.53
C LEU A 156 24.76 -4.59 2.38
N GLY A 157 23.94 -5.63 2.51
CA GLY A 157 22.82 -5.87 1.59
C GLY A 157 21.62 -4.99 1.94
N THR A 158 20.97 -4.41 0.93
CA THR A 158 19.65 -3.76 1.06
C THR A 158 18.73 -4.32 -0.02
N HIS A 159 18.05 -5.41 0.30
CA HIS A 159 17.20 -6.12 -0.64
C HIS A 159 15.76 -5.59 -0.59
N PHE A 160 15.43 -4.75 -1.57
CA PHE A 160 14.09 -4.24 -1.83
C PHE A 160 13.26 -5.25 -2.62
N PHE A 161 11.96 -5.27 -2.33
CA PHE A 161 11.00 -6.12 -3.04
C PHE A 161 10.25 -5.33 -4.11
N ASN A 162 9.98 -5.97 -5.26
CA ASN A 162 9.32 -5.33 -6.39
C ASN A 162 7.79 -5.30 -6.22
N PRO A 163 7.10 -4.14 -6.40
CA PRO A 163 7.66 -2.80 -6.63
C PRO A 163 8.14 -2.06 -5.36
N PRO A 164 9.31 -1.39 -5.39
CA PRO A 164 9.93 -0.77 -4.21
C PRO A 164 9.05 0.25 -3.48
N ARG A 165 8.17 0.99 -4.17
CA ARG A 165 7.24 1.92 -3.50
C ARG A 165 6.22 1.19 -2.63
N TYR A 166 5.66 0.07 -3.11
CA TYR A 166 4.46 -0.54 -2.55
C TYR A 166 4.75 -1.69 -1.58
N LEU A 167 5.83 -2.45 -1.81
CA LEU A 167 6.18 -3.56 -0.92
C LEU A 167 6.84 -3.00 0.33
N LYS A 168 6.38 -3.47 1.48
CA LYS A 168 6.80 -2.94 2.78
C LYS A 168 8.19 -3.46 3.17
N LEU A 169 8.54 -4.67 2.78
CA LEU A 169 9.76 -5.33 3.21
C LEU A 169 11.02 -4.67 2.65
N LEU A 170 11.99 -4.44 3.54
CA LEU A 170 13.40 -4.24 3.24
C LEU A 170 14.20 -5.24 4.09
N GLU A 171 14.90 -6.16 3.43
CA GLU A 171 15.87 -7.03 4.11
C GLU A 171 17.22 -6.29 4.15
N VAL A 172 17.78 -6.14 5.36
CA VAL A 172 19.11 -5.58 5.58
C VAL A 172 20.05 -6.71 6.00
N ILE A 173 21.14 -6.88 5.26
CA ILE A 173 22.04 -8.03 5.39
C ILE A 173 23.45 -7.52 5.74
N PRO A 174 23.80 -7.38 7.02
CA PRO A 174 25.16 -6.99 7.41
C PRO A 174 26.16 -8.11 7.07
N THR A 175 27.37 -7.71 6.70
CA THR A 175 28.55 -8.57 6.74
C THR A 175 29.10 -8.63 8.17
N LYS A 176 30.04 -9.55 8.42
CA LYS A 176 30.81 -9.61 9.68
C LYS A 176 31.57 -8.32 9.99
N GLU A 177 31.99 -7.61 8.95
CA GLU A 177 32.78 -6.38 9.08
C GLU A 177 31.92 -5.11 9.10
N THR A 178 30.62 -5.22 8.81
CA THR A 178 29.70 -4.06 8.83
C THR A 178 29.70 -3.40 10.19
N ASP A 179 29.95 -2.09 10.24
CA ASP A 179 29.88 -1.34 11.50
C ASP A 179 28.45 -1.41 12.08
N PRO A 180 28.28 -1.83 13.35
CA PRO A 180 26.97 -1.85 14.01
C PRO A 180 26.22 -0.51 13.98
N GLN A 181 26.93 0.63 13.92
CA GLN A 181 26.33 1.95 13.77
C GLN A 181 25.73 2.15 12.38
N VAL A 182 26.35 1.63 11.33
CA VAL A 182 25.82 1.67 9.96
C VAL A 182 24.56 0.81 9.88
N LEU A 183 24.59 -0.40 10.46
CA LEU A 183 23.42 -1.27 10.53
C LEU A 183 22.25 -0.61 11.26
N SER A 184 22.52 -0.05 12.45
CA SER A 184 21.52 0.64 13.27
C SER A 184 20.94 1.85 12.55
N PHE A 185 21.79 2.63 11.88
CA PHE A 185 21.35 3.76 11.07
C PHE A 185 20.48 3.32 9.90
N MET A 186 20.89 2.31 9.13
CA MET A 186 20.13 1.83 7.96
C MET A 186 18.79 1.22 8.36
N LYS A 187 18.71 0.54 9.51
CA LYS A 187 17.43 0.09 10.07
C LYS A 187 16.50 1.27 10.35
N LEU A 188 16.96 2.23 11.14
CA LEU A 188 16.14 3.40 11.51
C LEU A 188 15.79 4.26 10.28
N PHE A 189 16.72 4.45 9.36
CA PHE A 189 16.47 5.18 8.11
C PHE A 189 15.44 4.45 7.23
N GLY A 190 15.52 3.12 7.14
CA GLY A 190 14.53 2.30 6.45
C GLY A 190 13.12 2.45 7.04
N GLU A 191 13.00 2.43 8.36
CA GLU A 191 11.71 2.58 9.04
C GLU A 191 11.18 4.02 9.00
N ASP A 192 11.99 5.00 9.41
CA ASP A 192 11.55 6.38 9.64
C ASP A 192 11.50 7.24 8.38
N VAL A 193 12.35 6.94 7.39
CA VAL A 193 12.53 7.80 6.21
C VAL A 193 12.04 7.10 4.94
N LEU A 194 12.43 5.85 4.68
CA LEU A 194 11.96 5.10 3.51
C LEU A 194 10.51 4.58 3.67
N GLY A 195 10.01 4.49 4.90
CA GLY A 195 8.69 3.92 5.19
C GLY A 195 8.61 2.41 4.94
N LYS A 196 9.72 1.71 5.16
CA LYS A 196 9.82 0.25 5.06
C LYS A 196 9.64 -0.42 6.41
N GLY A 197 9.18 -1.67 6.38
CA GLY A 197 9.39 -2.61 7.46
C GLY A 197 10.74 -3.28 7.24
N VAL A 198 11.67 -3.08 8.18
CA VAL A 198 13.04 -3.59 8.06
C VAL A 198 13.17 -4.87 8.86
N VAL A 199 13.71 -5.90 8.23
CA VAL A 199 14.15 -7.13 8.92
C VAL A 199 15.65 -7.29 8.73
N ILE A 200 16.34 -7.76 9.77
CA ILE A 200 17.76 -8.09 9.66
C ILE A 200 17.87 -9.56 9.24
N ALA A 201 18.44 -9.80 8.08
CA ALA A 201 18.65 -11.14 7.54
C ALA A 201 20.14 -11.50 7.60
N LYS A 202 20.42 -12.80 7.70
CA LYS A 202 21.78 -13.33 7.60
C LYS A 202 22.15 -13.54 6.13
N ASP A 203 23.46 -13.57 5.85
CA ASP A 203 23.98 -13.81 4.50
C ASP A 203 23.85 -15.30 4.11
N THR A 204 22.61 -15.71 3.83
CA THR A 204 22.24 -17.05 3.37
C THR A 204 21.63 -16.97 1.97
N PRO A 205 21.68 -18.05 1.16
CA PRO A 205 21.13 -18.00 -0.19
C PRO A 205 19.64 -17.65 -0.16
N ASN A 206 19.27 -16.57 -0.87
CA ASN A 206 17.93 -15.96 -0.92
C ASN A 206 17.39 -15.37 0.41
N PHE A 207 18.26 -15.13 1.39
CA PHE A 207 17.93 -14.47 2.66
C PHE A 207 16.72 -15.11 3.37
N ILE A 208 15.68 -14.34 3.70
CA ILE A 208 14.51 -14.85 4.42
C ILE A 208 13.33 -15.06 3.47
N GLY A 209 12.82 -13.96 2.91
CA GLY A 209 11.56 -13.94 2.18
C GLY A 209 11.62 -14.81 0.93
N ASN A 210 12.60 -14.56 0.05
CA ASN A 210 12.74 -15.36 -1.18
C ASN A 210 13.02 -16.82 -0.88
N ARG A 211 13.77 -17.12 0.18
CA ARG A 211 14.05 -18.49 0.61
C ARG A 211 12.79 -19.27 1.00
N ILE A 212 12.02 -18.78 1.96
CA ILE A 212 10.80 -19.45 2.46
C ILE A 212 9.67 -19.38 1.43
N GLY A 213 9.50 -18.23 0.77
CA GLY A 213 8.44 -18.04 -0.22
C GLY A 213 8.60 -18.96 -1.43
N THR A 214 9.82 -19.09 -1.96
CA THR A 214 10.11 -19.98 -3.10
C THR A 214 9.91 -21.44 -2.71
N TYR A 215 10.38 -21.84 -1.52
CA TYR A 215 10.13 -23.17 -0.98
C TYR A 215 8.63 -23.51 -0.94
N GLY A 216 7.81 -22.65 -0.33
CA GLY A 216 6.38 -22.89 -0.21
C GLY A 216 5.65 -22.96 -1.57
N LEU A 217 6.08 -22.16 -2.55
CA LEU A 217 5.55 -22.21 -3.92
C LEU A 217 5.93 -23.53 -4.62
N LEU A 218 7.17 -24.01 -4.47
CA LEU A 218 7.62 -25.26 -5.06
C LEU A 218 6.97 -26.48 -4.42
N VAL A 219 6.82 -26.51 -3.10
CA VAL A 219 6.05 -27.55 -2.40
C VAL A 219 4.61 -27.60 -2.93
N THR A 220 3.99 -26.44 -3.16
CA THR A 220 2.64 -26.36 -3.72
C THR A 220 2.57 -26.90 -5.16
N LEU A 221 3.55 -26.55 -6.00
CA LEU A 221 3.70 -27.08 -7.37
C LEU A 221 3.84 -28.61 -7.38
N GLN A 222 4.73 -29.15 -6.54
CA GLN A 222 4.98 -30.58 -6.45
C GLN A 222 3.74 -31.33 -5.96
N GLU A 223 3.06 -30.81 -4.94
CA GLU A 223 1.84 -31.42 -4.41
C GLU A 223 0.68 -31.38 -5.42
N MET A 224 0.56 -30.28 -6.18
CA MET A 224 -0.39 -30.18 -7.28
C MET A 224 -0.19 -31.30 -8.30
N VAL A 225 1.05 -31.51 -8.77
CA VAL A 225 1.38 -32.55 -9.75
C VAL A 225 1.16 -33.94 -9.16
N LYS A 226 1.69 -34.20 -7.97
CA LYS A 226 1.65 -35.50 -7.30
C LYS A 226 0.23 -36.04 -7.11
N ARG A 227 -0.73 -35.16 -6.81
CA ARG A 227 -2.11 -35.54 -6.49
C ARG A 227 -3.14 -35.13 -7.56
N GLY A 228 -2.67 -34.62 -8.69
CA GLY A 228 -3.50 -34.28 -9.84
C GLY A 228 -4.51 -33.17 -9.53
N TYR A 229 -4.07 -32.09 -8.88
CA TYR A 229 -4.86 -30.86 -8.79
C TYR A 229 -4.69 -30.04 -10.07
N SER A 230 -5.75 -29.33 -10.45
CA SER A 230 -5.64 -28.26 -11.44
C SER A 230 -5.11 -26.96 -10.82
N ILE A 231 -4.57 -26.08 -11.65
CA ILE A 231 -4.06 -24.76 -11.24
C ILE A 231 -5.15 -23.92 -10.57
N GLY A 232 -6.37 -23.89 -11.12
CA GLY A 232 -7.48 -23.14 -10.54
C GLY A 232 -8.00 -23.72 -9.23
N GLU A 233 -7.98 -25.05 -9.05
CA GLU A 233 -8.31 -25.67 -7.77
C GLU A 233 -7.37 -25.20 -6.65
N VAL A 234 -6.06 -25.26 -6.87
CA VAL A 234 -5.06 -24.80 -5.89
C VAL A 234 -5.23 -23.30 -5.60
N ASP A 235 -5.32 -22.45 -6.63
CA ASP A 235 -5.48 -21.01 -6.44
C ASP A 235 -6.80 -20.64 -5.75
N SER A 236 -7.83 -21.48 -5.85
CA SER A 236 -9.11 -21.24 -5.18
C SER A 236 -9.05 -21.41 -3.67
N VAL A 237 -8.04 -22.11 -3.12
CA VAL A 237 -7.89 -22.36 -1.67
C VAL A 237 -6.59 -21.81 -1.06
N THR A 238 -5.60 -21.44 -1.88
CA THR A 238 -4.30 -20.91 -1.40
C THR A 238 -4.22 -19.39 -1.35
N GLY A 239 -5.32 -18.68 -1.59
CA GLY A 239 -5.42 -17.22 -1.52
C GLY A 239 -6.04 -16.72 -0.21
N PRO A 240 -7.08 -15.85 -0.27
CA PRO A 240 -7.66 -15.22 0.93
C PRO A 240 -8.24 -16.18 1.98
N LEU A 241 -8.59 -17.42 1.62
CA LEU A 241 -9.09 -18.42 2.58
C LEU A 241 -8.07 -18.77 3.67
N ILE A 242 -6.78 -18.67 3.34
CA ILE A 242 -5.67 -18.92 4.25
C ILE A 242 -4.85 -17.65 4.55
N GLY A 243 -5.44 -16.47 4.33
CA GLY A 243 -4.80 -15.19 4.62
C GLY A 243 -3.65 -14.83 3.67
N ARG A 244 -3.70 -15.28 2.41
CA ARG A 244 -2.74 -14.90 1.36
C ARG A 244 -3.35 -13.93 0.34
N PRO A 245 -2.53 -13.23 -0.48
CA PRO A 245 -3.04 -12.31 -1.49
C PRO A 245 -4.05 -12.94 -2.46
N LYS A 246 -4.88 -12.11 -3.09
CA LYS A 246 -5.89 -12.57 -4.09
C LYS A 246 -5.28 -13.26 -5.31
N SER A 247 -3.99 -13.05 -5.57
CA SER A 247 -3.22 -13.75 -6.60
C SER A 247 -2.82 -15.18 -6.20
N ALA A 248 -3.09 -15.61 -4.97
CA ALA A 248 -2.88 -16.98 -4.51
C ALA A 248 -1.47 -17.51 -4.86
N THR A 249 -1.36 -18.69 -5.46
CA THR A 249 -0.08 -19.35 -5.75
C THR A 249 0.35 -19.07 -7.19
N PHE A 250 -0.39 -19.59 -8.16
CA PHE A 250 -0.01 -19.57 -9.57
C PHE A 250 -0.20 -18.21 -10.22
N ARG A 251 -1.26 -17.48 -9.85
CA ARG A 251 -1.42 -16.12 -10.35
C ARG A 251 -0.34 -15.19 -9.77
N THR A 252 0.23 -15.48 -8.61
CA THR A 252 1.42 -14.78 -8.08
C THR A 252 2.64 -15.08 -8.94
N LEU A 253 2.89 -16.34 -9.30
CA LEU A 253 3.98 -16.72 -10.21
C LEU A 253 3.86 -16.03 -11.58
N ASP A 254 2.65 -15.91 -12.13
CA ASP A 254 2.40 -15.14 -13.35
C ASP A 254 2.70 -13.65 -13.19
N VAL A 255 2.49 -13.07 -12.00
CA VAL A 255 2.75 -11.63 -11.77
C VAL A 255 4.24 -11.37 -11.59
N VAL A 256 4.94 -12.25 -10.86
CA VAL A 256 6.40 -12.19 -10.67
C VAL A 256 7.13 -12.42 -11.99
N GLY A 257 6.69 -13.41 -12.77
CA GLY A 257 7.35 -13.89 -13.97
C GLY A 257 8.06 -15.22 -13.74
N LEU A 258 7.78 -16.20 -14.60
CA LEU A 258 8.24 -17.58 -14.39
C LEU A 258 9.75 -17.75 -14.52
N ASP A 259 10.38 -17.01 -15.42
CA ASP A 259 11.84 -16.96 -15.58
C ASP A 259 12.53 -16.42 -14.32
N THR A 260 11.96 -15.38 -13.70
CA THR A 260 12.48 -14.83 -12.44
C THR A 260 12.34 -15.84 -11.31
N PHE A 261 11.18 -16.48 -11.19
CA PHE A 261 10.97 -17.53 -10.19
C PHE A 261 11.93 -18.71 -10.35
N VAL A 262 12.12 -19.21 -11.58
CA VAL A 262 13.04 -20.33 -11.86
C VAL A 262 14.49 -19.94 -11.55
N HIS A 263 14.90 -18.72 -11.87
CA HIS A 263 16.23 -18.23 -11.49
C HIS A 263 16.44 -18.22 -9.96
N VAL A 264 15.47 -17.72 -9.20
CA VAL A 264 15.50 -17.69 -7.73
C VAL A 264 15.53 -19.11 -7.14
N ALA A 265 14.77 -20.05 -7.72
CA ALA A 265 14.78 -21.46 -7.31
C ALA A 265 16.14 -22.12 -7.57
N ASN A 266 16.72 -21.91 -8.77
CA ASN A 266 18.01 -22.46 -9.14
C ASN A 266 19.15 -21.91 -8.26
N ASN A 267 19.11 -20.62 -7.89
CA ASN A 267 20.12 -20.06 -6.99
C ASN A 267 20.14 -20.79 -5.65
N VAL A 268 18.98 -21.17 -5.11
CA VAL A 268 18.92 -21.98 -3.90
C VAL A 268 19.43 -23.39 -4.18
N TYR A 269 18.92 -24.05 -5.22
CA TYR A 269 19.33 -25.38 -5.61
C TYR A 269 20.86 -25.56 -5.68
N GLU A 270 21.56 -24.59 -6.26
CA GLU A 270 23.01 -24.63 -6.45
C GLU A 270 23.80 -24.37 -5.15
N ASN A 271 23.23 -23.63 -4.20
CA ASN A 271 23.95 -23.10 -3.03
C ASN A 271 23.53 -23.72 -1.69
N VAL A 272 22.74 -24.80 -1.68
CA VAL A 272 22.31 -25.50 -0.45
C VAL A 272 22.84 -26.93 -0.36
N GLN A 273 22.68 -27.53 0.82
CA GLN A 273 23.00 -28.94 1.08
C GLN A 273 22.07 -29.89 0.32
N GLU A 274 22.57 -31.08 0.00
CA GLU A 274 21.93 -32.03 -0.92
C GLU A 274 20.50 -32.42 -0.51
N GLU A 275 20.25 -32.60 0.79
CA GLU A 275 18.95 -32.99 1.33
C GLU A 275 17.86 -31.93 1.11
N GLU A 276 18.26 -30.67 0.92
CA GLU A 276 17.35 -29.56 0.67
C GLU A 276 17.15 -29.28 -0.83
N ARG A 277 18.12 -29.65 -1.67
CA ARG A 277 18.12 -29.34 -3.11
C ARG A 277 16.90 -29.88 -3.82
N ASP A 278 16.43 -31.07 -3.45
CA ASP A 278 15.36 -31.75 -4.18
C ASP A 278 14.05 -30.96 -4.22
N VAL A 279 13.72 -30.21 -3.17
CA VAL A 279 12.51 -29.37 -3.15
C VAL A 279 12.63 -28.19 -4.11
N PHE A 280 13.86 -27.72 -4.36
CA PHE A 280 14.12 -26.60 -5.26
C PHE A 280 14.15 -26.97 -6.74
N LYS A 281 13.98 -28.26 -7.08
CA LYS A 281 13.84 -28.72 -8.47
C LYS A 281 12.53 -28.23 -9.08
N VAL A 282 12.65 -27.49 -10.18
CA VAL A 282 11.51 -27.00 -10.95
C VAL A 282 10.90 -28.15 -11.79
N PRO A 283 9.56 -28.29 -11.84
CA PRO A 283 8.92 -29.33 -12.65
C PRO A 283 9.17 -29.18 -14.16
N ALA A 284 9.27 -30.31 -14.88
CA ALA A 284 9.57 -30.35 -16.32
C ALA A 284 8.64 -29.47 -17.18
N PHE A 285 7.33 -29.47 -16.90
CA PHE A 285 6.37 -28.67 -17.68
C PHE A 285 6.65 -27.16 -17.60
N MET A 286 7.24 -26.67 -16.49
CA MET A 286 7.61 -25.26 -16.38
C MET A 286 8.81 -24.91 -17.27
N HIS A 287 9.75 -25.84 -17.48
CA HIS A 287 10.82 -25.64 -18.46
C HIS A 287 10.24 -25.51 -19.87
N GLU A 288 9.26 -26.33 -20.23
CA GLU A 288 8.56 -26.20 -21.52
C GLU A 288 7.82 -24.84 -21.64
N MET A 289 7.24 -24.32 -20.55
CA MET A 289 6.65 -22.98 -20.54
C MET A 289 7.71 -21.88 -20.82
N LEU A 290 8.91 -22.01 -20.28
CA LEU A 290 10.01 -21.06 -20.53
C LEU A 290 10.46 -21.10 -21.99
N GLU A 291 10.64 -22.29 -22.57
CA GLU A 291 10.97 -22.47 -23.98
C GLU A 291 9.92 -21.84 -24.90
N LYS A 292 8.64 -22.00 -24.56
CA LYS A 292 7.50 -21.37 -25.27
C LYS A 292 7.29 -19.89 -24.97
N LYS A 293 8.11 -19.28 -24.09
CA LYS A 293 7.99 -17.87 -23.64
C LYS A 293 6.65 -17.54 -22.96
N TRP A 294 6.05 -18.50 -22.27
CA TRP A 294 4.86 -18.29 -21.44
C TRP A 294 5.26 -17.78 -20.06
N LEU A 295 5.78 -16.55 -20.01
CA LEU A 295 6.45 -15.98 -18.84
C LEU A 295 5.49 -15.28 -17.84
N GLY A 296 4.18 -15.48 -17.97
CA GLY A 296 3.16 -14.88 -17.12
C GLY A 296 2.60 -13.56 -17.66
N SER A 297 2.25 -12.66 -16.75
CA SER A 297 1.54 -11.40 -17.03
C SER A 297 2.32 -10.47 -17.96
N LYS A 298 3.66 -10.52 -17.93
CA LYS A 298 4.52 -9.68 -18.79
C LYS A 298 4.48 -10.09 -20.27
N THR A 299 4.14 -11.34 -20.56
CA THR A 299 3.93 -11.86 -21.92
C THR A 299 2.45 -12.12 -22.22
N GLY A 300 1.55 -11.78 -21.30
CA GLY A 300 0.10 -12.00 -21.42
C GLY A 300 -0.34 -13.47 -21.27
N GLN A 301 0.59 -14.39 -20.99
CA GLN A 301 0.37 -15.84 -21.03
C GLN A 301 1.36 -16.54 -20.07
N GLY A 302 0.84 -17.42 -19.21
CA GLY A 302 1.59 -18.21 -18.23
C GLY A 302 0.77 -19.37 -17.68
N PHE A 303 0.63 -19.49 -16.35
CA PHE A 303 -0.33 -20.43 -15.76
C PHE A 303 -1.77 -20.10 -16.14
N PHE A 304 -2.06 -18.81 -16.35
CA PHE A 304 -3.33 -18.33 -16.85
C PHE A 304 -3.19 -17.61 -18.20
N LEU A 305 -4.22 -17.74 -19.03
CA LEU A 305 -4.37 -17.00 -20.29
C LEU A 305 -5.68 -16.22 -20.26
N LYS A 306 -5.62 -14.92 -20.55
CA LYS A 306 -6.83 -14.10 -20.69
C LYS A 306 -7.26 -14.06 -22.16
N GLN A 307 -8.42 -14.65 -22.46
CA GLN A 307 -9.01 -14.63 -23.79
C GLN A 307 -10.35 -13.87 -23.74
N GLY A 308 -10.35 -12.64 -24.24
CA GLY A 308 -11.51 -11.75 -24.11
C GLY A 308 -11.85 -11.43 -22.64
N LYS A 309 -13.04 -11.85 -22.20
CA LYS A 309 -13.51 -11.72 -20.81
C LYS A 309 -13.20 -12.94 -19.94
N GLU A 310 -12.77 -14.05 -20.55
CA GLU A 310 -12.51 -15.30 -19.85
C GLU A 310 -11.05 -15.41 -19.42
N ILE A 311 -10.82 -16.15 -18.33
CA ILE A 311 -9.49 -16.50 -17.83
C ILE A 311 -9.42 -18.02 -17.84
N LEU A 312 -8.59 -18.55 -18.72
CA LEU A 312 -8.31 -19.97 -18.85
C LEU A 312 -7.11 -20.35 -17.98
N GLU A 313 -7.03 -21.62 -17.60
CA GLU A 313 -5.89 -22.19 -16.86
C GLU A 313 -5.13 -23.19 -17.73
N LEU A 314 -3.82 -23.28 -17.57
CA LEU A 314 -3.01 -24.29 -18.25
C LEU A 314 -3.29 -25.68 -17.67
N ASN A 315 -3.33 -26.71 -18.51
CA ASN A 315 -3.24 -28.10 -18.08
C ASN A 315 -1.78 -28.59 -18.23
N PRO A 316 -1.05 -28.85 -17.14
CA PRO A 316 0.37 -29.24 -17.20
C PRO A 316 0.67 -30.56 -17.92
N LYS A 317 -0.35 -31.41 -18.17
CA LYS A 317 -0.17 -32.70 -18.85
C LYS A 317 -0.30 -32.58 -20.36
N THR A 318 -1.23 -31.75 -20.83
CA THR A 318 -1.49 -31.58 -22.27
C THR A 318 -0.83 -30.32 -22.83
N MET A 319 -0.44 -29.39 -21.96
CA MET A 319 0.06 -28.06 -22.30
C MET A 319 -0.96 -27.21 -23.09
N GLU A 320 -2.25 -27.48 -22.88
CA GLU A 320 -3.37 -26.73 -23.46
C GLU A 320 -4.11 -25.92 -22.39
N TYR A 321 -4.78 -24.84 -22.79
CA TYR A 321 -5.58 -24.02 -21.89
C TYR A 321 -7.02 -24.50 -21.82
N GLU A 322 -7.55 -24.66 -20.61
CA GLU A 322 -8.91 -25.11 -20.33
C GLU A 322 -9.67 -24.14 -19.41
N ALA A 323 -10.98 -24.36 -19.27
CA ALA A 323 -11.81 -23.56 -18.38
C ALA A 323 -11.34 -23.70 -16.93
N ARG A 324 -11.19 -22.55 -16.25
CA ARG A 324 -10.68 -22.51 -14.87
C ARG A 324 -11.54 -23.31 -13.90
N LYS A 325 -10.93 -24.22 -13.16
CA LYS A 325 -11.59 -25.05 -12.14
C LYS A 325 -11.54 -24.39 -10.75
N LYS A 326 -12.39 -24.87 -9.84
CA LYS A 326 -12.41 -24.47 -8.42
C LYS A 326 -12.53 -25.72 -7.57
N LEU A 327 -11.81 -25.76 -6.46
CA LEU A 327 -11.85 -26.89 -5.55
C LEU A 327 -13.16 -26.85 -4.76
N LYS A 328 -14.01 -27.84 -4.98
CA LYS A 328 -15.26 -28.03 -4.23
C LYS A 328 -15.01 -29.02 -3.10
N ALA A 329 -15.11 -28.56 -1.86
CA ALA A 329 -14.95 -29.37 -0.67
C ALA A 329 -15.85 -28.84 0.47
N ALA A 330 -16.29 -29.71 1.36
CA ALA A 330 -17.16 -29.32 2.48
C ALA A 330 -16.45 -28.34 3.42
N SER A 331 -15.14 -28.55 3.67
CA SER A 331 -14.31 -27.67 4.49
C SER A 331 -14.22 -26.24 3.94
N VAL A 332 -14.24 -26.07 2.62
CA VAL A 332 -14.20 -24.74 1.98
C VAL A 332 -15.47 -23.95 2.32
N GLU A 333 -16.65 -24.57 2.29
CA GLU A 333 -17.90 -23.89 2.65
C GLU A 333 -18.01 -23.64 4.16
N LEU A 334 -17.60 -24.62 4.98
CA LEU A 334 -17.56 -24.47 6.44
C LEU A 334 -16.63 -23.32 6.87
N SER A 335 -15.45 -23.21 6.25
CA SER A 335 -14.49 -22.14 6.55
C SER A 335 -15.05 -20.73 6.30
N LYS A 336 -16.01 -20.56 5.39
CA LYS A 336 -16.62 -19.25 5.13
C LYS A 336 -17.51 -18.78 6.27
N GLN A 337 -18.01 -19.71 7.10
CA GLN A 337 -18.89 -19.44 8.24
C GLN A 337 -18.08 -19.10 9.51
N GLU A 338 -16.81 -19.49 9.55
CA GLU A 338 -15.92 -19.23 10.68
C GLU A 338 -15.52 -17.76 10.83
N LYS A 339 -15.42 -17.30 12.08
CA LYS A 339 -14.95 -15.96 12.42
C LYS A 339 -13.45 -15.95 12.67
N GLY A 340 -12.74 -15.03 12.01
CA GLY A 340 -11.30 -14.85 12.16
C GLY A 340 -10.47 -15.88 11.39
N LEU A 341 -9.25 -15.49 10.99
CA LEU A 341 -8.39 -16.33 10.15
C LEU A 341 -7.99 -17.65 10.82
N ALA A 342 -7.68 -17.63 12.12
CA ALA A 342 -7.24 -18.83 12.84
C ALA A 342 -8.29 -19.96 12.82
N ASN A 343 -9.57 -19.65 13.05
CA ASN A 343 -10.62 -20.65 13.01
C ASN A 343 -10.86 -21.19 11.59
N LYS A 344 -10.77 -20.31 10.58
CA LYS A 344 -10.81 -20.71 9.17
C LYS A 344 -9.69 -21.70 8.82
N LEU A 345 -8.46 -21.37 9.22
CA LEU A 345 -7.29 -22.23 9.03
C LEU A 345 -7.48 -23.59 9.69
N LYS A 346 -7.91 -23.62 10.97
CA LYS A 346 -8.20 -24.89 11.68
C LYS A 346 -9.25 -25.74 10.97
N ALA A 347 -10.35 -25.13 10.54
CA ALA A 347 -11.44 -25.83 9.84
C ALA A 347 -10.98 -26.44 8.51
N LEU A 348 -10.03 -25.79 7.82
CA LEU A 348 -9.47 -26.26 6.57
C LEU A 348 -8.38 -27.33 6.78
N VAL A 349 -7.34 -27.02 7.55
CA VAL A 349 -6.09 -27.80 7.68
C VAL A 349 -6.30 -29.16 8.38
N TYR A 350 -7.32 -29.28 9.21
CA TYR A 350 -7.68 -30.55 9.86
C TYR A 350 -8.83 -31.30 9.16
N ALA A 351 -9.40 -30.76 8.09
CA ALA A 351 -10.46 -31.44 7.36
C ALA A 351 -9.96 -32.72 6.69
N LYS A 352 -10.81 -33.75 6.67
CA LYS A 352 -10.58 -35.02 5.98
C LYS A 352 -11.21 -34.99 4.59
N ASP A 353 -10.88 -33.96 3.82
CA ASP A 353 -11.31 -33.82 2.42
C ASP A 353 -10.16 -33.32 1.55
N ARG A 354 -10.41 -33.22 0.24
CA ARG A 354 -9.41 -32.88 -0.77
C ARG A 354 -8.77 -31.49 -0.52
N ALA A 355 -9.50 -30.54 0.06
CA ALA A 355 -8.94 -29.23 0.41
C ALA A 355 -8.06 -29.30 1.66
N GLY A 356 -8.50 -30.03 2.69
CA GLY A 356 -7.70 -30.24 3.90
C GLY A 356 -6.41 -31.00 3.64
N GLU A 357 -6.44 -32.01 2.76
CA GLU A 357 -5.24 -32.74 2.35
C GLU A 357 -4.23 -31.85 1.64
N LEU A 358 -4.67 -31.08 0.63
CA LEU A 358 -3.80 -30.12 -0.07
C LEU A 358 -3.18 -29.12 0.92
N LEU A 359 -4.02 -28.47 1.75
CA LEU A 359 -3.57 -27.41 2.64
C LEU A 359 -2.62 -27.93 3.74
N TRP A 360 -2.89 -29.11 4.32
CA TRP A 360 -1.98 -29.75 5.27
C TRP A 360 -0.62 -30.02 4.63
N ASN A 361 -0.60 -30.56 3.40
CA ASN A 361 0.63 -30.97 2.73
C ASN A 361 1.45 -29.80 2.17
N ILE A 362 0.92 -28.58 2.09
CA ILE A 362 1.69 -27.39 1.69
C ILE A 362 2.05 -26.49 2.86
N ILE A 363 1.18 -26.38 3.87
CA ILE A 363 1.44 -25.54 5.04
C ILE A 363 2.48 -26.21 5.93
N THR A 364 2.27 -27.48 6.30
CA THR A 364 3.15 -28.20 7.24
C THR A 364 4.61 -28.22 6.81
N PRO A 365 4.98 -28.57 5.56
CA PRO A 365 6.39 -28.50 5.14
C PRO A 365 6.96 -27.08 5.23
N THR A 366 6.17 -26.06 4.86
CA THR A 366 6.60 -24.66 4.95
C THR A 366 6.87 -24.23 6.39
N LEU A 367 6.05 -24.69 7.35
CA LEU A 367 6.25 -24.44 8.78
C LEU A 367 7.53 -25.09 9.31
N LEU A 368 7.71 -26.37 9.01
CA LEU A 368 8.88 -27.15 9.42
C LEU A 368 10.17 -26.58 8.84
N TYR A 369 10.12 -26.18 7.57
CA TYR A 369 11.22 -25.54 6.89
C TYR A 369 11.59 -24.19 7.52
N SER A 370 10.60 -23.36 7.81
CA SER A 370 10.81 -22.07 8.50
C SER A 370 11.43 -22.28 9.89
N ALA A 371 10.99 -23.30 10.63
CA ALA A 371 11.55 -23.65 11.93
C ALA A 371 12.96 -24.26 11.84
N LYS A 372 13.27 -25.02 10.78
CA LYS A 372 14.63 -25.52 10.51
C LYS A 372 15.60 -24.36 10.31
N LEU A 373 15.18 -23.33 9.58
CA LEU A 373 15.99 -22.15 9.25
C LEU A 373 16.10 -21.12 10.40
N HIS A 374 15.38 -21.32 11.51
CA HIS A 374 15.49 -20.44 12.67
C HIS A 374 16.94 -20.36 13.18
N LYS A 375 17.43 -19.15 13.47
CA LYS A 375 18.84 -18.81 13.76
C LYS A 375 19.82 -18.96 12.60
N GLU A 376 19.46 -19.66 11.51
CA GLU A 376 20.28 -19.76 10.29
C GLU A 376 20.07 -18.56 9.37
N ILE A 377 18.81 -18.19 9.07
CA ILE A 377 18.48 -17.10 8.14
C ILE A 377 18.21 -15.76 8.84
N ALA A 378 17.85 -15.80 10.12
CA ALA A 378 17.51 -14.64 10.94
C ALA A 378 17.69 -14.97 12.43
N ASP A 379 17.92 -13.95 13.25
CA ASP A 379 18.14 -14.14 14.70
C ASP A 379 16.86 -14.46 15.48
N ASP A 380 15.68 -14.15 14.95
CA ASP A 380 14.42 -14.40 15.64
C ASP A 380 13.29 -14.80 14.68
N ILE A 381 12.22 -15.37 15.25
CA ILE A 381 11.05 -15.79 14.48
C ILE A 381 10.20 -14.61 13.99
N VAL A 382 10.35 -13.43 14.61
CA VAL A 382 9.59 -12.23 14.26
C VAL A 382 10.03 -11.71 12.90
N ALA A 383 11.35 -11.65 12.65
CA ALA A 383 11.93 -11.30 11.36
C ALA A 383 11.46 -12.25 10.25
N ILE A 384 11.38 -13.55 10.54
CA ILE A 384 10.87 -14.56 9.60
C ILE A 384 9.40 -14.29 9.24
N ASP A 385 8.56 -14.10 10.25
CA ASP A 385 7.14 -13.82 10.03
C ASP A 385 6.91 -12.49 9.32
N GLN A 386 7.63 -11.44 9.73
CA GLN A 386 7.57 -10.12 9.11
C GLN A 386 8.03 -10.14 7.65
N ALA A 387 9.08 -10.88 7.31
CA ALA A 387 9.51 -11.04 5.92
C ALA A 387 8.40 -11.64 5.05
N MET A 388 7.72 -12.70 5.53
CA MET A 388 6.63 -13.31 4.78
C MET A 388 5.39 -12.40 4.69
N LYS A 389 5.07 -11.66 5.74
CA LYS A 389 3.95 -10.72 5.76
C LYS A 389 4.17 -9.53 4.84
N TRP A 390 5.37 -8.94 4.88
CA TRP A 390 5.68 -7.70 4.16
C TRP A 390 6.20 -7.93 2.74
N GLY A 391 6.85 -9.07 2.48
CA GLY A 391 7.39 -9.43 1.16
C GLY A 391 6.42 -10.23 0.31
N PHE A 392 5.72 -11.21 0.89
CA PHE A 392 4.79 -12.10 0.19
C PHE A 392 3.31 -11.80 0.47
N GLY A 393 3.03 -10.77 1.28
CA GLY A 393 1.68 -10.27 1.54
C GLY A 393 0.82 -11.24 2.35
N TRP A 394 1.43 -12.09 3.19
CA TRP A 394 0.68 -12.97 4.08
C TRP A 394 0.07 -12.15 5.23
N GLU A 395 -1.13 -12.51 5.68
CA GLU A 395 -1.75 -11.91 6.88
C GLU A 395 -1.05 -12.39 8.16
N GLN A 396 -0.60 -13.64 8.17
CA GLN A 396 0.15 -14.27 9.26
C GLN A 396 1.42 -14.93 8.71
N GLY A 397 2.55 -14.74 9.39
CA GLY A 397 3.81 -15.42 9.05
C GLY A 397 3.79 -16.91 9.42
N PRO A 398 4.79 -17.71 9.02
CA PRO A 398 4.87 -19.13 9.36
C PRO A 398 4.59 -19.46 10.84
N PHE A 399 5.25 -18.80 11.79
CA PHE A 399 5.08 -19.13 13.21
C PHE A 399 3.73 -18.66 13.75
N GLU A 400 3.23 -17.50 13.30
CA GLU A 400 1.85 -17.06 13.58
C GLU A 400 0.79 -18.03 13.01
N VAL A 401 1.02 -18.61 11.82
CA VAL A 401 0.15 -19.64 11.24
C VAL A 401 0.21 -20.93 12.06
N TRP A 402 1.39 -21.31 12.55
CA TRP A 402 1.56 -22.49 13.39
C TRP A 402 0.80 -22.35 14.71
N ASP A 403 0.91 -21.19 15.37
CA ASP A 403 0.08 -20.85 16.53
C ASP A 403 -1.41 -20.89 16.20
N ALA A 404 -1.79 -20.35 15.03
CA ALA A 404 -3.18 -20.29 14.60
C ALA A 404 -3.79 -21.68 14.39
N ILE A 405 -3.04 -22.69 13.93
CA ILE A 405 -3.53 -24.08 13.81
C ILE A 405 -3.38 -24.88 15.12
N GLY A 406 -2.55 -24.40 16.04
CA GLY A 406 -2.25 -25.01 17.34
C GLY A 406 -0.99 -25.86 17.27
N VAL A 407 0.06 -25.45 17.98
CA VAL A 407 1.40 -26.07 17.92
C VAL A 407 1.37 -27.52 18.40
N GLU A 408 0.90 -27.79 19.61
CA GLU A 408 0.83 -29.16 20.16
C GLU A 408 0.05 -30.12 19.26
N LYS A 409 -1.16 -29.73 18.86
CA LYS A 409 -2.05 -30.55 18.03
C LYS A 409 -1.44 -30.82 16.64
N SER A 410 -0.78 -29.83 16.06
CA SER A 410 -0.15 -30.01 14.75
C SER A 410 1.11 -30.85 14.84
N VAL A 411 1.94 -30.68 15.88
CA VAL A 411 3.12 -31.53 16.16
C VAL A 411 2.70 -32.99 16.35
N GLN A 412 1.68 -33.26 17.18
CA GLN A 412 1.17 -34.61 17.35
C GLN A 412 0.75 -35.25 16.01
N LYS A 413 -0.03 -34.52 15.19
CA LYS A 413 -0.44 -35.00 13.86
C LYS A 413 0.76 -35.18 12.92
N MET A 414 1.81 -34.36 13.02
CA MET A 414 3.03 -34.53 12.23
C MET A 414 3.72 -35.83 12.59
N GLU A 415 3.90 -36.10 13.88
CA GLU A 415 4.56 -37.32 14.37
C GLU A 415 3.76 -38.59 14.04
N GLU A 416 2.43 -38.55 14.19
CA GLU A 416 1.52 -39.64 13.77
C GLU A 416 1.65 -39.97 12.27
N ASN A 417 2.02 -38.97 11.45
CA ASN A 417 2.25 -39.13 10.00
C ASN A 417 3.72 -39.41 9.65
N GLY A 418 4.58 -39.66 10.64
CA GLY A 418 6.01 -39.94 10.43
C GLY A 418 6.84 -38.73 10.00
N VAL A 419 6.34 -37.51 10.21
CA VAL A 419 7.04 -36.27 9.87
C VAL A 419 7.93 -35.84 11.03
N VAL A 420 9.20 -35.55 10.73
CA VAL A 420 10.19 -35.13 11.74
C VAL A 420 10.05 -33.64 12.03
N VAL A 421 9.74 -33.30 13.28
CA VAL A 421 9.65 -31.92 13.79
C VAL A 421 11.02 -31.46 14.34
N PRO A 422 11.48 -30.21 14.07
CA PRO A 422 12.73 -29.69 14.63
C PRO A 422 12.81 -29.81 16.16
N THR A 423 13.97 -30.25 16.65
CA THR A 423 14.19 -30.57 18.08
C THR A 423 13.84 -29.41 19.00
N TRP A 424 14.22 -28.18 18.65
CA TRP A 424 13.95 -27.00 19.48
C TRP A 424 12.46 -26.72 19.68
N VAL A 425 11.59 -27.10 18.73
CA VAL A 425 10.13 -26.96 18.87
C VAL A 425 9.60 -28.00 19.85
N LYS A 426 10.15 -29.22 19.85
CA LYS A 426 9.79 -30.26 20.83
C LYS A 426 10.23 -29.86 22.23
N GLU A 427 11.47 -29.40 22.37
CA GLU A 427 12.00 -28.90 23.65
C GLU A 427 11.21 -27.70 24.18
N MET A 428 10.73 -26.81 23.29
CA MET A 428 9.84 -25.71 23.64
C MET A 428 8.55 -26.24 24.29
N LEU A 429 7.88 -27.21 23.66
CA LEU A 429 6.66 -27.83 24.20
C LEU A 429 6.91 -28.57 25.51
N GLU A 430 8.00 -29.35 25.60
CA GLU A 430 8.40 -30.09 26.82
C GLU A 430 8.64 -29.16 28.01
N LYS A 431 9.16 -27.95 27.76
CA LYS A 431 9.36 -26.90 28.77
C LYS A 431 8.06 -26.14 29.10
N GLY A 432 6.93 -26.51 28.52
CA GLY A 432 5.60 -25.93 28.79
C GLY A 432 5.25 -24.70 27.96
N PHE A 433 6.04 -24.35 26.94
CA PHE A 433 5.75 -23.25 26.03
C PHE A 433 4.90 -23.76 24.86
N THR A 434 3.59 -23.58 24.92
CA THR A 434 2.64 -24.18 23.95
C THR A 434 2.35 -23.31 22.72
N THR A 435 2.91 -22.11 22.65
CA THR A 435 2.79 -21.17 21.51
C THR A 435 4.12 -20.46 21.24
N PHE A 436 4.35 -20.07 19.99
CA PHE A 436 5.47 -19.22 19.60
C PHE A 436 5.26 -17.77 20.04
N TYR A 437 4.03 -17.29 20.04
CA TYR A 437 3.67 -15.94 20.48
C TYR A 437 2.77 -15.98 21.70
N LYS A 438 3.01 -15.02 22.61
CA LYS A 438 2.16 -14.75 23.76
C LYS A 438 1.67 -13.31 23.71
N HIS A 439 0.39 -13.09 23.99
CA HIS A 439 -0.18 -11.76 24.12
C HIS A 439 -0.60 -11.51 25.56
N ASP A 440 -0.13 -10.43 26.16
CA ASP A 440 -0.44 -10.06 27.54
C ASP A 440 -0.59 -8.55 27.66
N ASN A 441 -1.70 -8.08 28.25
CA ASN A 441 -2.04 -6.66 28.39
C ASN A 441 -1.77 -5.80 27.13
N GLY A 442 -2.07 -6.33 25.94
CA GLY A 442 -1.87 -5.65 24.65
C GLY A 442 -0.44 -5.70 24.10
N ASP A 443 0.55 -6.12 24.89
CA ASP A 443 1.89 -6.41 24.44
C ASP A 443 1.97 -7.78 23.77
N SER A 444 2.87 -7.91 22.81
CA SER A 444 3.16 -9.16 22.13
C SER A 444 4.57 -9.61 22.48
N TYR A 445 4.70 -10.88 22.82
CA TYR A 445 5.95 -11.54 23.11
C TYR A 445 6.15 -12.71 22.14
N TYR A 446 7.39 -13.07 21.88
CA TYR A 446 7.77 -14.21 21.05
C TYR A 446 8.70 -15.13 21.83
N TYR A 447 8.63 -16.43 21.57
CA TYR A 447 9.49 -17.42 22.19
C TYR A 447 10.91 -17.32 21.62
N ASP A 448 11.90 -17.27 22.51
CA ASP A 448 13.31 -17.37 22.16
C ASP A 448 14.06 -18.08 23.29
N ASN A 449 14.68 -19.21 22.98
CA ASN A 449 15.59 -19.95 23.88
C ASN A 449 15.07 -20.18 25.33
N GLY A 450 13.81 -20.60 25.48
CA GLY A 450 13.24 -20.95 26.79
C GLY A 450 12.59 -19.79 27.55
N GLU A 451 12.39 -18.63 26.92
CA GLU A 451 11.64 -17.51 27.49
C GLU A 451 10.79 -16.79 26.43
N TYR A 452 9.81 -15.99 26.87
CA TYR A 452 9.05 -15.09 26.01
C TYR A 452 9.65 -13.69 26.07
N LYS A 453 10.21 -13.20 24.95
CA LYS A 453 10.78 -11.86 24.82
C LYS A 453 9.77 -10.88 24.24
N LEU A 454 9.78 -9.64 24.71
CA LEU A 454 8.92 -8.58 24.20
C LEU A 454 9.28 -8.30 22.73
N ILE A 455 8.27 -8.20 21.86
CA ILE A 455 8.48 -7.72 20.49
C ILE A 455 8.71 -6.22 20.55
N GLU A 456 9.95 -5.80 20.36
CA GLU A 456 10.29 -4.39 20.23
C GLU A 456 9.66 -3.81 18.95
N ARG A 457 9.08 -2.62 19.08
CA ARG A 457 8.50 -1.87 17.96
C ARG A 457 9.08 -0.48 17.95
N ASN A 458 9.14 0.11 16.75
CA ASN A 458 9.43 1.52 16.62
C ASN A 458 8.43 2.32 17.48
N LYS A 459 8.93 3.28 18.27
CA LYS A 459 8.12 4.07 19.21
C LYS A 459 7.05 4.92 18.50
N LYS A 460 7.23 5.21 17.21
CA LYS A 460 6.26 5.91 16.36
C LYS A 460 5.12 5.00 15.87
N ALA A 461 5.26 3.68 15.98
CA ALA A 461 4.24 2.72 15.56
C ALA A 461 3.17 2.53 16.66
N ILE A 462 2.18 3.42 16.69
CA ILE A 462 1.05 3.32 17.63
C ILE A 462 0.13 2.15 17.24
N SER A 463 -0.23 1.31 18.22
CA SER A 463 -1.24 0.27 18.05
C SER A 463 -2.52 0.59 18.84
N LEU A 464 -3.60 0.92 18.14
CA LEU A 464 -4.91 1.15 18.76
C LEU A 464 -5.42 -0.10 19.47
N LYS A 465 -5.12 -1.30 18.94
CA LYS A 465 -5.46 -2.57 19.60
C LYS A 465 -4.80 -2.68 20.97
N GLN A 466 -3.52 -2.35 21.06
CA GLN A 466 -2.75 -2.38 22.32
C GLN A 466 -3.25 -1.30 23.30
N LEU A 467 -3.48 -0.07 22.82
CA LEU A 467 -4.01 1.01 23.66
C LEU A 467 -5.38 0.66 24.24
N LYS A 468 -6.29 0.10 23.44
CA LYS A 468 -7.60 -0.36 23.91
C LYS A 468 -7.50 -1.47 24.96
N ALA A 469 -6.54 -2.38 24.81
CA ALA A 469 -6.31 -3.44 25.78
C ALA A 469 -5.75 -2.92 27.10
N LYS A 470 -4.85 -1.93 27.05
CA LYS A 470 -4.21 -1.35 28.25
C LYS A 470 -5.08 -0.32 28.97
N ASN A 471 -5.69 0.59 28.22
CA ASN A 471 -6.33 1.79 28.76
C ASN A 471 -7.86 1.75 28.64
N GLY A 472 -8.42 0.73 27.97
CA GLY A 472 -9.83 0.66 27.66
C GLY A 472 -10.26 1.58 26.51
N VAL A 473 -11.57 1.78 26.38
CA VAL A 473 -12.20 2.65 25.37
C VAL A 473 -13.07 3.65 26.12
N LEU A 474 -12.90 4.95 25.86
CA LEU A 474 -13.61 6.02 26.58
C LEU A 474 -15.10 6.00 26.23
N LYS A 475 -15.42 5.88 24.94
CA LYS A 475 -16.78 5.77 24.42
C LYS A 475 -16.81 4.95 23.14
N LYS A 476 -17.85 4.17 22.91
CA LYS A 476 -18.05 3.43 21.65
C LYS A 476 -19.53 3.27 21.31
N ASN A 477 -19.79 3.08 20.01
CA ASN A 477 -21.04 2.55 19.47
C ASN A 477 -20.73 1.55 18.35
N SER A 478 -21.70 1.26 17.46
CA SER A 478 -21.53 0.33 16.34
C SER A 478 -20.57 0.82 15.25
N GLY A 479 -20.35 2.14 15.15
CA GLY A 479 -19.62 2.75 14.04
C GLY A 479 -18.25 3.29 14.41
N ALA A 480 -18.05 3.74 15.65
CA ALA A 480 -16.78 4.30 16.08
C ALA A 480 -16.45 4.10 17.57
N SER A 481 -15.17 4.26 17.92
CA SER A 481 -14.62 4.21 19.28
C SER A 481 -13.75 5.44 19.54
N LEU A 482 -13.86 6.03 20.72
CA LEU A 482 -13.01 7.13 21.20
C LEU A 482 -11.96 6.56 22.16
N ILE A 483 -10.69 6.76 21.84
CA ILE A 483 -9.54 6.12 22.47
C ILE A 483 -8.53 7.20 22.89
N ASP A 484 -7.93 7.09 24.06
CA ASP A 484 -6.87 7.99 24.50
C ASP A 484 -5.52 7.58 23.88
N LEU A 485 -4.88 8.51 23.15
CA LEU A 485 -3.53 8.32 22.60
C LEU A 485 -2.43 8.77 23.56
N GLY A 486 -2.77 9.32 24.72
CA GLY A 486 -1.88 9.99 25.66
C GLY A 486 -1.64 11.46 25.31
N ASP A 487 -0.94 12.17 26.20
CA ASP A 487 -0.60 13.60 26.08
C ASP A 487 -1.81 14.55 25.92
N GLY A 488 -2.99 14.09 26.32
CA GLY A 488 -4.23 14.85 26.15
C GLY A 488 -4.77 14.84 24.71
N ILE A 489 -4.41 13.86 23.89
CA ILE A 489 -4.96 13.69 22.53
C ILE A 489 -5.84 12.45 22.46
N LEU A 490 -7.06 12.61 21.95
CA LEU A 490 -7.97 11.50 21.67
C LEU A 490 -7.90 11.06 20.21
N CYS A 491 -8.21 9.79 19.95
CA CYS A 491 -8.42 9.23 18.62
C CYS A 491 -9.87 8.75 18.46
N LEU A 492 -10.55 9.25 17.44
CA LEU A 492 -11.83 8.73 16.98
C LEU A 492 -11.58 7.68 15.88
N GLU A 493 -11.67 6.41 16.26
CA GLU A 493 -11.50 5.24 15.41
C GLU A 493 -12.83 4.82 14.78
N PHE A 494 -12.96 4.94 13.46
CA PHE A 494 -14.06 4.34 12.70
C PHE A 494 -13.85 2.83 12.54
N HIS A 495 -14.93 2.06 12.70
CA HIS A 495 -14.92 0.60 12.57
C HIS A 495 -16.23 -0.01 12.05
N SER A 496 -17.15 0.82 11.52
CA SER A 496 -18.29 0.33 10.74
C SER A 496 -17.82 -0.46 9.51
N LYS A 497 -18.73 -1.17 8.82
CA LYS A 497 -18.35 -1.95 7.63
C LYS A 497 -17.74 -1.03 6.55
N SER A 498 -16.47 -1.26 6.22
CA SER A 498 -15.67 -0.41 5.33
C SER A 498 -15.51 1.04 5.83
N ASN A 499 -15.74 1.29 7.11
CA ASN A 499 -15.82 2.61 7.73
C ASN A 499 -16.80 3.53 7.00
N ALA A 500 -17.88 2.98 6.44
CA ALA A 500 -18.91 3.76 5.78
C ALA A 500 -19.65 4.64 6.79
N ILE A 501 -19.86 5.91 6.44
CA ILE A 501 -20.47 6.91 7.32
C ILE A 501 -21.98 6.72 7.38
N GLY A 502 -22.49 6.58 8.59
CA GLY A 502 -23.91 6.61 8.95
C GLY A 502 -24.12 7.40 10.24
N MET A 503 -25.32 7.33 10.81
CA MET A 503 -25.66 8.07 12.04
C MET A 503 -24.77 7.72 13.23
N ASP A 504 -24.31 6.48 13.33
CA ASP A 504 -23.42 6.04 14.40
C ASP A 504 -22.08 6.78 14.41
N ILE A 505 -21.43 6.93 13.24
CA ILE A 505 -20.20 7.71 13.10
C ILE A 505 -20.47 9.20 13.35
N THR A 506 -21.52 9.77 12.77
CA THR A 506 -21.86 11.20 12.94
C THR A 506 -22.11 11.56 14.41
N GLN A 507 -22.84 10.72 15.15
CA GLN A 507 -23.05 10.90 16.59
C GLN A 507 -21.73 10.87 17.37
N MET A 508 -20.82 9.95 17.02
CA MET A 508 -19.52 9.84 17.69
C MET A 508 -18.58 11.00 17.34
N ILE A 509 -18.64 11.56 16.13
CA ILE A 509 -17.94 12.81 15.80
C ILE A 509 -18.41 13.93 16.71
N ASN A 510 -19.73 14.12 16.81
CA ASN A 510 -20.30 15.18 17.66
C ASN A 510 -19.88 15.04 19.12
N TYR A 511 -19.96 13.83 19.67
CA TYR A 511 -19.53 13.54 21.04
C TYR A 511 -18.02 13.76 21.23
N ALA A 512 -17.19 13.27 20.30
CA ALA A 512 -15.74 13.36 20.40
C ALA A 512 -15.25 14.81 20.37
N VAL A 513 -15.85 15.66 19.53
CA VAL A 513 -15.51 17.09 19.52
C VAL A 513 -15.90 17.74 20.86
N ASP A 514 -17.12 17.52 21.37
CA ASP A 514 -17.55 18.08 22.67
C ASP A 514 -16.64 17.65 23.83
N GLU A 515 -16.25 16.37 23.84
CA GLU A 515 -15.38 15.81 24.87
C GLU A 515 -13.99 16.45 24.82
N VAL A 516 -13.44 16.63 23.61
CA VAL A 516 -12.13 17.22 23.43
C VAL A 516 -12.12 18.71 23.81
N GLU A 517 -13.15 19.46 23.44
CA GLU A 517 -13.25 20.89 23.81
C GLU A 517 -13.25 21.11 25.33
N LYS A 518 -13.85 20.18 26.08
CA LYS A 518 -13.94 20.25 27.55
C LYS A 518 -12.67 19.79 28.24
N ASN A 519 -12.13 18.63 27.83
CA ASN A 519 -11.22 17.85 28.68
C ASN A 519 -9.85 17.56 28.04
N TYR A 520 -9.65 17.84 26.75
CA TYR A 520 -8.44 17.42 26.03
C TYR A 520 -7.83 18.55 25.19
N LYS A 521 -6.63 18.28 24.67
CA LYS A 521 -5.85 19.21 23.85
C LYS A 521 -6.22 19.14 22.37
N GLY A 522 -6.68 17.99 21.87
CA GLY A 522 -7.00 17.81 20.47
C GLY A 522 -7.57 16.43 20.13
N LEU A 523 -8.07 16.30 18.90
CA LEU A 523 -8.68 15.09 18.36
C LEU A 523 -7.93 14.64 17.10
N VAL A 524 -7.63 13.35 17.01
CA VAL A 524 -7.23 12.69 15.77
C VAL A 524 -8.41 11.86 15.26
N ILE A 525 -8.80 12.03 13.99
CA ILE A 525 -9.73 11.11 13.33
C ILE A 525 -8.90 10.16 12.49
N GLY A 526 -8.78 8.90 12.91
CA GLY A 526 -7.89 7.90 12.32
C GLY A 526 -8.23 6.48 12.75
N ASN A 527 -7.87 5.48 11.94
CA ASN A 527 -8.08 4.07 12.27
C ASN A 527 -6.97 3.19 11.70
N GLN A 528 -7.04 1.87 11.94
CA GLN A 528 -6.04 0.88 11.47
C GLN A 528 -6.69 -0.30 10.73
N SER A 529 -7.84 -0.05 10.09
CA SER A 529 -8.48 -1.00 9.16
C SER A 529 -7.81 -0.97 7.77
N LYS A 530 -8.41 -1.61 6.77
CA LYS A 530 -7.85 -1.64 5.40
C LYS A 530 -7.88 -0.28 4.67
N ASN A 531 -8.91 0.52 4.91
CA ASN A 531 -9.12 1.81 4.25
C ASN A 531 -9.55 2.82 5.31
N PHE A 532 -9.22 4.09 5.15
CA PHE A 532 -9.68 5.11 6.08
C PHE A 532 -11.21 5.21 6.12
N CYS A 533 -11.86 5.49 4.98
CA CYS A 533 -13.30 5.59 4.82
C CYS A 533 -13.69 5.59 3.34
N VAL A 534 -14.62 4.71 2.93
CA VAL A 534 -15.06 4.59 1.52
C VAL A 534 -16.26 5.45 1.14
N GLY A 535 -16.72 6.33 2.05
CA GLY A 535 -17.82 7.25 1.83
C GLY A 535 -19.05 6.94 2.69
N ALA A 536 -20.21 7.45 2.28
CA ALA A 536 -21.47 7.24 2.97
C ALA A 536 -21.98 5.79 2.83
N ASN A 537 -22.87 5.37 3.74
CA ASN A 537 -23.53 4.08 3.66
C ASN A 537 -24.57 4.06 2.51
N LEU A 538 -24.11 3.72 1.32
CA LEU A 538 -24.92 3.71 0.09
C LEU A 538 -26.12 2.74 0.16
N ALA A 539 -25.99 1.64 0.90
CA ALA A 539 -27.08 0.68 1.06
C ALA A 539 -28.25 1.28 1.86
N MET A 540 -27.94 2.02 2.92
CA MET A 540 -28.93 2.76 3.70
C MET A 540 -29.62 3.83 2.84
N ILE A 541 -28.84 4.65 2.14
CA ILE A 541 -29.37 5.73 1.28
C ILE A 541 -30.29 5.15 0.20
N LEU A 542 -29.88 4.07 -0.48
CA LEU A 542 -30.69 3.43 -1.51
C LEU A 542 -31.99 2.86 -0.94
N MET A 543 -31.93 2.19 0.22
CA MET A 543 -33.11 1.62 0.87
C MET A 543 -34.13 2.72 1.22
N GLU A 544 -33.69 3.76 1.92
CA GLU A 544 -34.59 4.87 2.29
C GLU A 544 -35.14 5.60 1.06
N ALA A 545 -34.36 5.71 -0.02
CA ALA A 545 -34.83 6.34 -1.26
C ALA A 545 -35.85 5.50 -2.02
N GLN A 546 -35.77 4.16 -1.93
CA GLN A 546 -36.75 3.24 -2.52
C GLN A 546 -38.04 3.17 -1.71
N ASP A 547 -37.97 3.45 -0.41
CA ASP A 547 -39.11 3.54 0.49
C ASP A 547 -39.70 4.98 0.53
N ASP A 548 -39.24 5.88 -0.33
CA ASP A 548 -39.63 7.30 -0.40
C ASP A 548 -39.43 8.11 0.91
N ASN A 549 -38.55 7.64 1.79
CA ASN A 549 -38.21 8.26 3.08
C ASN A 549 -37.19 9.41 2.92
N TYR A 550 -37.43 10.33 1.98
CA TYR A 550 -36.49 11.42 1.66
C TYR A 550 -36.22 12.36 2.85
N PHE A 551 -37.18 12.51 3.75
CA PHE A 551 -37.02 13.31 4.98
C PHE A 551 -35.92 12.74 5.89
N GLU A 552 -35.85 11.42 6.05
CA GLU A 552 -34.81 10.77 6.85
C GLU A 552 -33.44 10.92 6.19
N ILE A 553 -33.36 10.80 4.85
CA ILE A 553 -32.12 11.07 4.11
C ILE A 553 -31.67 12.51 4.31
N GLU A 554 -32.59 13.48 4.22
CA GLU A 554 -32.28 14.89 4.45
C GLU A 554 -31.75 15.13 5.87
N LEU A 555 -32.39 14.55 6.88
CA LEU A 555 -31.95 14.62 8.27
C LEU A 555 -30.54 14.03 8.45
N VAL A 556 -30.27 12.89 7.81
CA VAL A 556 -28.95 12.24 7.82
C VAL A 556 -27.89 13.15 7.20
N VAL A 557 -28.16 13.73 6.03
CA VAL A 557 -27.25 14.64 5.33
C VAL A 557 -27.00 15.89 6.15
N LYS A 558 -28.06 16.51 6.69
CA LYS A 558 -27.96 17.69 7.55
C LYS A 558 -27.10 17.40 8.80
N ASN A 559 -27.35 16.30 9.50
CA ASN A 559 -26.56 15.92 10.67
C ASN A 559 -25.07 15.72 10.33
N PHE A 560 -24.78 15.21 9.13
CA PHE A 560 -23.40 15.07 8.66
C PHE A 560 -22.76 16.43 8.36
N GLN A 561 -23.46 17.34 7.68
CA GLN A 561 -23.02 18.72 7.45
C GLN A 561 -22.78 19.48 8.77
N ASP A 562 -23.64 19.31 9.76
CA ASP A 562 -23.50 19.88 11.10
C ASP A 562 -22.24 19.35 11.80
N ALA A 563 -21.98 18.04 11.72
CA ALA A 563 -20.79 17.43 12.28
C ALA A 563 -19.50 17.93 11.59
N MET A 564 -19.49 18.13 10.27
CA MET A 564 -18.34 18.69 9.55
C MET A 564 -18.09 20.15 9.96
N THR A 565 -19.15 20.93 10.13
CA THR A 565 -19.08 22.29 10.65
C THR A 565 -18.51 22.31 12.07
N LYS A 566 -18.89 21.33 12.90
CA LYS A 566 -18.37 21.18 14.26
C LYS A 566 -16.88 20.83 14.28
N ILE A 567 -16.41 19.97 13.37
CA ILE A 567 -14.97 19.70 13.18
C ILE A 567 -14.23 21.00 12.85
N LYS A 568 -14.71 21.75 11.86
CA LYS A 568 -14.06 22.97 11.36
C LYS A 568 -13.93 24.06 12.42
N TYR A 569 -14.98 24.26 13.19
CA TYR A 569 -15.10 25.35 14.16
C TYR A 569 -14.80 24.93 15.61
N SER A 570 -14.30 23.71 15.82
CA SER A 570 -13.83 23.25 17.12
C SER A 570 -12.79 24.21 17.71
N SER A 571 -12.93 24.54 18.98
CA SER A 571 -11.98 25.34 19.76
C SER A 571 -10.65 24.62 20.02
N LYS A 572 -10.60 23.30 19.76
CA LYS A 572 -9.39 22.47 19.83
C LYS A 572 -9.05 21.90 18.44
N PRO A 573 -7.77 21.70 18.12
CA PRO A 573 -7.36 21.17 16.83
C PRO A 573 -7.93 19.76 16.61
N VAL A 574 -8.58 19.57 15.47
CA VAL A 574 -8.96 18.26 14.93
C VAL A 574 -8.04 17.95 13.75
N VAL A 575 -7.32 16.83 13.81
CA VAL A 575 -6.42 16.37 12.75
C VAL A 575 -6.99 15.09 12.13
N ALA A 576 -7.18 15.08 10.82
CA ALA A 576 -7.57 13.86 10.10
C ALA A 576 -6.33 13.07 9.68
N ALA A 577 -6.39 11.75 9.82
CA ALA A 577 -5.30 10.83 9.49
C ALA A 577 -5.68 9.83 8.37
N PRO A 578 -5.89 10.29 7.12
CA PRO A 578 -6.35 9.44 6.03
C PRO A 578 -5.25 8.53 5.46
N TYR A 579 -5.68 7.40 4.91
CA TYR A 579 -4.85 6.40 4.23
C TYR A 579 -5.71 5.44 3.42
N GLY A 580 -5.11 4.72 2.48
CA GLY A 580 -5.85 3.81 1.59
C GLY A 580 -6.98 4.55 0.88
N MET A 581 -8.11 3.89 0.66
CA MET A 581 -9.28 4.57 0.09
C MET A 581 -9.86 5.58 1.09
N THR A 582 -9.84 6.85 0.70
CA THR A 582 -10.45 7.99 1.40
C THR A 582 -11.38 8.66 0.40
N LEU A 583 -12.60 8.15 0.27
CA LEU A 583 -13.49 8.50 -0.84
C LEU A 583 -14.79 9.11 -0.36
N GLY A 584 -15.32 10.04 -1.15
CA GLY A 584 -16.60 10.71 -0.90
C GLY A 584 -16.69 11.29 0.51
N GLY A 585 -17.69 10.88 1.30
CA GLY A 585 -17.80 11.24 2.72
C GLY A 585 -16.52 11.06 3.54
N GLY A 586 -15.64 10.11 3.21
CA GLY A 586 -14.32 9.99 3.85
C GLY A 586 -13.40 11.18 3.57
N THR A 587 -13.43 11.69 2.34
CA THR A 587 -12.79 12.97 1.97
C THR A 587 -13.46 14.13 2.69
N GLU A 588 -14.80 14.15 2.76
CA GLU A 588 -15.57 15.22 3.41
C GLU A 588 -15.28 15.34 4.91
N VAL A 589 -14.95 14.24 5.60
CA VAL A 589 -14.46 14.27 7.00
C VAL A 589 -13.08 14.92 7.14
N CYS A 590 -12.22 14.77 6.13
CA CYS A 590 -10.85 15.31 6.17
C CYS A 590 -10.79 16.80 5.83
N LEU A 591 -11.56 17.25 4.85
CA LEU A 591 -11.48 18.63 4.33
C LEU A 591 -11.68 19.74 5.39
N PRO A 592 -12.62 19.64 6.36
CA PRO A 592 -12.84 20.66 7.38
C PRO A 592 -11.85 20.57 8.55
N ALA A 593 -11.00 19.54 8.63
CA ALA A 593 -10.06 19.38 9.73
C ALA A 593 -9.07 20.55 9.79
N ALA A 594 -8.60 20.88 11.00
CA ALA A 594 -7.60 21.93 11.22
C ALA A 594 -6.30 21.63 10.47
N SER A 595 -5.98 20.33 10.31
CA SER A 595 -4.94 19.83 9.42
C SER A 595 -5.21 18.37 9.06
N ILE A 596 -4.63 17.93 7.95
CA ILE A 596 -4.60 16.54 7.49
C ILE A 596 -3.16 16.02 7.62
N GLN A 597 -2.97 14.89 8.29
CA GLN A 597 -1.74 14.11 8.24
C GLN A 597 -2.02 12.84 7.44
N ALA A 598 -1.66 12.80 6.16
CA ALA A 598 -2.00 11.69 5.27
C ALA A 598 -0.89 10.64 5.18
N SER A 599 -1.23 9.36 5.03
CA SER A 599 -0.25 8.36 4.59
C SER A 599 0.14 8.62 3.13
N SER A 600 1.38 8.31 2.74
CA SER A 600 1.81 8.41 1.33
C SER A 600 0.89 7.67 0.37
N GLU A 601 0.34 6.53 0.79
CA GLU A 601 -0.64 5.73 0.05
C GLU A 601 -2.09 6.11 0.42
N THR A 602 -2.40 7.41 0.35
CA THR A 602 -3.77 7.93 0.45
C THR A 602 -4.36 8.12 -0.93
N TYR A 603 -5.50 7.46 -1.18
CA TYR A 603 -6.28 7.56 -2.41
C TYR A 603 -7.52 8.43 -2.15
N MET A 604 -7.40 9.74 -2.38
CA MET A 604 -8.37 10.74 -1.93
C MET A 604 -9.15 11.36 -3.09
N GLY A 605 -10.49 11.42 -2.96
CA GLY A 605 -11.35 12.05 -3.95
C GLY A 605 -12.83 12.11 -3.57
N LEU A 606 -13.56 12.98 -4.25
CA LEU A 606 -15.02 13.10 -4.20
C LEU A 606 -15.59 12.35 -5.40
N VAL A 607 -16.27 11.22 -5.16
CA VAL A 607 -16.60 10.19 -6.18
C VAL A 607 -18.10 9.96 -6.35
N GLU A 608 -18.92 10.76 -5.67
CA GLU A 608 -20.37 10.62 -5.55
C GLU A 608 -21.09 10.60 -6.91
N VAL A 609 -20.56 11.32 -7.91
CA VAL A 609 -21.10 11.33 -9.28
C VAL A 609 -21.11 9.94 -9.91
N GLY A 610 -20.15 9.08 -9.52
CA GLY A 610 -20.08 7.69 -9.96
C GLY A 610 -21.20 6.80 -9.43
N VAL A 611 -21.92 7.23 -8.39
CA VAL A 611 -23.10 6.56 -7.84
C VAL A 611 -24.39 7.35 -8.10
N GLY A 612 -24.33 8.38 -8.93
CA GLY A 612 -25.50 9.19 -9.32
C GLY A 612 -25.79 10.40 -8.44
N LEU A 613 -24.86 10.76 -7.54
CA LEU A 613 -25.06 11.82 -6.56
C LEU A 613 -23.99 12.92 -6.71
N ILE A 614 -24.04 13.93 -5.85
CA ILE A 614 -22.94 14.87 -5.61
C ILE A 614 -22.47 14.72 -4.15
N PRO A 615 -21.32 15.28 -3.75
CA PRO A 615 -20.98 15.37 -2.33
C PRO A 615 -22.08 16.10 -1.56
N GLY A 616 -22.44 15.60 -0.38
CA GLY A 616 -23.56 16.12 0.43
C GLY A 616 -23.17 16.52 1.85
N GLY A 617 -21.96 16.21 2.30
CA GLY A 617 -21.43 16.53 3.63
C GLY A 617 -20.69 17.85 3.71
N GLY A 618 -20.74 18.70 2.68
CA GLY A 618 -20.00 19.95 2.56
C GLY A 618 -18.72 19.86 1.73
N GLY A 619 -18.47 18.73 1.05
CA GLY A 619 -17.28 18.51 0.25
C GLY A 619 -17.10 19.52 -0.88
N ASN A 620 -18.19 19.93 -1.54
CA ASN A 620 -18.14 20.93 -2.61
C ASN A 620 -17.68 22.28 -2.05
N LYS A 621 -18.32 22.70 -0.95
CA LYS A 621 -18.01 23.93 -0.22
C LYS A 621 -16.56 23.96 0.29
N GLU A 622 -16.12 22.93 1.00
CA GLU A 622 -14.78 22.91 1.59
C GLU A 622 -13.67 22.86 0.53
N LEU A 623 -13.87 22.11 -0.56
CA LEU A 623 -12.91 22.11 -1.67
C LEU A 623 -12.86 23.48 -2.35
N TYR A 624 -14.01 24.13 -2.55
CA TYR A 624 -14.07 25.49 -3.09
C TYR A 624 -13.31 26.50 -2.21
N ILE A 625 -13.55 26.49 -0.90
CA ILE A 625 -12.84 27.33 0.06
C ILE A 625 -11.33 27.05 0.05
N LYS A 626 -10.91 25.78 -0.03
CA LYS A 626 -9.48 25.44 -0.12
C LYS A 626 -8.82 26.02 -1.37
N HIS A 627 -9.49 25.99 -2.51
CA HIS A 627 -8.98 26.62 -3.73
C HIS A 627 -8.91 28.14 -3.61
N LEU A 628 -9.91 28.79 -3.00
CA LEU A 628 -9.88 30.24 -2.72
C LEU A 628 -8.71 30.62 -1.80
N ASN A 629 -8.51 29.87 -0.72
CA ASN A 629 -7.48 30.17 0.27
C ASN A 629 -6.04 29.99 -0.23
N LYS A 630 -5.83 29.29 -1.36
CA LYS A 630 -4.50 29.21 -2.01
C LYS A 630 -4.15 30.46 -2.82
N MET A 631 -5.12 31.36 -3.03
CA MET A 631 -4.88 32.56 -3.82
C MET A 631 -4.14 33.63 -3.00
N PRO A 632 -3.15 34.34 -3.58
CA PRO A 632 -2.43 35.39 -2.88
C PRO A 632 -3.37 36.52 -2.44
N ASN A 633 -3.18 37.01 -1.22
CA ASN A 633 -3.93 38.18 -0.74
C ASN A 633 -3.61 39.42 -1.59
N GLY A 634 -4.63 40.22 -1.91
CA GLY A 634 -4.46 41.51 -2.60
C GLY A 634 -4.28 41.43 -4.12
N VAL A 635 -4.42 40.25 -4.72
CA VAL A 635 -4.41 40.07 -6.18
C VAL A 635 -5.85 39.83 -6.64
N GLU A 636 -6.32 40.58 -7.64
CA GLU A 636 -7.61 40.32 -8.27
C GLU A 636 -7.58 38.93 -8.92
N PHE A 637 -8.52 38.07 -8.53
CA PHE A 637 -8.52 36.68 -8.92
C PHE A 637 -9.80 36.30 -9.64
N ASP A 638 -9.64 35.40 -10.62
CA ASP A 638 -10.74 34.91 -11.42
C ASP A 638 -11.49 33.81 -10.66
N LEU A 639 -12.63 34.18 -10.03
CA LEU A 639 -13.53 33.25 -9.34
C LEU A 639 -14.00 32.12 -10.26
N GLN A 640 -14.11 32.36 -11.57
CA GLN A 640 -14.53 31.34 -12.52
C GLN A 640 -13.49 30.22 -12.64
N LYS A 641 -12.19 30.55 -12.60
CA LYS A 641 -11.14 29.52 -12.61
C LYS A 641 -11.20 28.62 -11.37
N VAL A 642 -11.60 29.17 -10.22
CA VAL A 642 -11.83 28.37 -9.00
C VAL A 642 -12.99 27.42 -9.20
N ALA A 643 -14.15 27.97 -9.61
CA ALA A 643 -15.35 27.20 -9.89
C ALA A 643 -15.09 26.07 -10.89
N ASN A 644 -14.42 26.35 -12.01
CA ASN A 644 -14.07 25.37 -13.03
C ASN A 644 -13.21 24.23 -12.46
N LYS A 645 -12.16 24.54 -11.70
CA LYS A 645 -11.27 23.51 -11.14
C LYS A 645 -11.99 22.59 -10.16
N VAL A 646 -12.83 23.16 -9.30
CA VAL A 646 -13.60 22.38 -8.31
C VAL A 646 -14.64 21.52 -9.03
N PHE A 647 -15.39 22.14 -9.95
CA PHE A 647 -16.37 21.44 -10.79
C PHE A 647 -15.74 20.28 -11.54
N GLU A 648 -14.65 20.49 -12.27
CA GLU A 648 -13.95 19.42 -13.01
C GLU A 648 -13.43 18.31 -12.10
N SER A 649 -13.01 18.64 -10.88
CA SER A 649 -12.49 17.64 -9.95
C SER A 649 -13.60 16.71 -9.46
N VAL A 650 -14.77 17.27 -9.13
CA VAL A 650 -15.94 16.51 -8.65
C VAL A 650 -16.69 15.83 -9.79
N ALA A 651 -16.98 16.56 -10.89
CA ALA A 651 -17.73 16.05 -12.04
C ALA A 651 -17.03 14.86 -12.72
N MET A 652 -15.69 14.85 -12.71
CA MET A 652 -14.89 13.77 -13.29
C MET A 652 -14.53 12.68 -12.27
N ALA A 653 -15.01 12.78 -11.03
CA ALA A 653 -14.66 11.90 -9.92
C ALA A 653 -13.15 11.69 -9.78
N LYS A 654 -12.36 12.78 -9.83
CA LYS A 654 -10.89 12.68 -9.76
C LYS A 654 -10.47 12.13 -8.40
N VAL A 655 -9.73 11.03 -8.43
CA VAL A 655 -9.12 10.41 -7.24
C VAL A 655 -7.61 10.53 -7.35
N SER A 656 -6.99 11.16 -6.36
CA SER A 656 -5.54 11.22 -6.24
C SER A 656 -4.99 9.83 -5.94
N THR A 657 -3.88 9.45 -6.56
CA THR A 657 -3.25 8.13 -6.42
C THR A 657 -2.09 8.11 -5.39
N SER A 658 -1.89 9.23 -4.69
CA SER A 658 -0.99 9.38 -3.55
C SER A 658 -1.35 10.65 -2.76
N ALA A 659 -0.81 10.80 -1.55
CA ALA A 659 -0.96 12.05 -0.80
C ALA A 659 -0.30 13.26 -1.49
N GLN A 660 0.85 13.08 -2.16
CA GLN A 660 1.49 14.18 -2.91
C GLN A 660 0.67 14.61 -4.14
N GLU A 661 0.00 13.66 -4.80
CA GLU A 661 -0.96 14.00 -5.85
C GLU A 661 -2.20 14.70 -5.26
N ALA A 662 -2.61 14.34 -4.04
CA ALA A 662 -3.71 15.01 -3.34
C ALA A 662 -3.36 16.47 -2.96
N VAL A 663 -2.08 16.79 -2.72
CA VAL A 663 -1.59 18.18 -2.62
C VAL A 663 -1.75 18.91 -3.96
N SER A 664 -1.36 18.26 -5.06
CA SER A 664 -1.46 18.82 -6.42
C SER A 664 -2.91 19.06 -6.84
N ASN A 665 -3.83 18.21 -6.37
CA ASN A 665 -5.28 18.31 -6.58
C ASN A 665 -6.00 19.15 -5.51
N ASN A 666 -5.28 19.84 -4.63
CA ASN A 666 -5.81 20.72 -3.57
C ASN A 666 -6.72 20.07 -2.52
N PHE A 667 -6.80 18.75 -2.45
CA PHE A 667 -7.40 18.07 -1.30
C PHE A 667 -6.57 18.33 -0.02
N LEU A 668 -5.24 18.35 -0.17
CA LEU A 668 -4.29 18.75 0.87
C LEU A 668 -3.74 20.16 0.59
N GLY A 669 -3.58 20.94 1.66
CA GLY A 669 -2.99 22.28 1.65
C GLY A 669 -1.61 22.35 2.29
N ASP A 670 -1.01 23.54 2.31
CA ASP A 670 0.39 23.74 2.74
C ASP A 670 0.64 23.46 4.23
N LYS A 671 -0.44 23.45 5.02
CA LYS A 671 -0.40 23.12 6.45
C LYS A 671 -0.50 21.62 6.70
N ASP A 672 -0.82 20.81 5.70
CA ASP A 672 -1.00 19.36 5.82
C ASP A 672 0.34 18.64 5.75
N GLY A 673 0.39 17.42 6.29
CA GLY A 673 1.60 16.59 6.36
C GLY A 673 1.43 15.24 5.68
N ILE A 674 2.55 14.61 5.35
CA ILE A 674 2.59 13.27 4.75
C ILE A 674 3.48 12.36 5.58
N SER A 675 2.94 11.24 6.06
CA SER A 675 3.69 10.16 6.68
C SER A 675 4.15 9.19 5.61
N VAL A 676 5.46 9.02 5.47
CA VAL A 676 6.03 8.04 4.52
C VAL A 676 5.78 6.63 5.02
N ASN A 677 6.09 6.35 6.29
CA ASN A 677 5.72 5.11 6.94
C ASN A 677 4.25 5.15 7.38
N GLY A 678 3.42 4.28 6.81
CA GLY A 678 2.02 4.15 7.22
C GLY A 678 1.84 3.78 8.70
N ASP A 679 2.81 3.09 9.31
CA ASP A 679 2.74 2.72 10.73
C ASP A 679 2.91 3.95 11.64
N HIS A 680 3.55 5.02 11.16
CA HIS A 680 3.79 6.25 11.92
C HIS A 680 2.63 7.26 11.82
N LEU A 681 1.64 6.99 10.96
CA LEU A 681 0.55 7.90 10.63
C LEU A 681 -0.15 8.48 11.88
N LEU A 682 -0.57 7.61 12.81
CA LEU A 682 -1.26 8.06 14.03
C LEU A 682 -0.34 8.81 14.99
N TYR A 683 0.94 8.45 15.04
CA TYR A 683 1.92 9.18 15.82
C TYR A 683 2.14 10.58 15.25
N ASP A 684 2.37 10.70 13.94
CA ASP A 684 2.58 11.99 13.29
C ASP A 684 1.32 12.87 13.40
N ALA A 685 0.13 12.29 13.28
CA ALA A 685 -1.14 12.99 13.47
C ALA A 685 -1.32 13.49 14.91
N LYS A 686 -0.94 12.68 15.90
CA LYS A 686 -0.92 13.08 17.31
C LYS A 686 0.06 14.24 17.54
N GLN A 687 1.28 14.14 17.01
CA GLN A 687 2.27 15.22 17.11
C GLN A 687 1.78 16.50 16.43
N LYS A 688 1.10 16.39 15.28
CA LYS A 688 0.48 17.53 14.59
C LYS A 688 -0.58 18.22 15.44
N ALA A 689 -1.46 17.44 16.08
CA ALA A 689 -2.50 17.98 16.96
C ALA A 689 -1.91 18.69 18.18
N LEU A 690 -0.89 18.08 18.81
CA LEU A 690 -0.13 18.71 19.90
C LEU A 690 0.54 20.01 19.46
N ALA A 691 1.24 19.99 18.33
CA ALA A 691 1.94 21.17 17.81
C ALA A 691 0.97 22.33 17.52
N LEU A 692 -0.20 22.05 16.95
CA LEU A 692 -1.24 23.06 16.76
C LEU A 692 -1.74 23.63 18.09
N TYR A 693 -2.02 22.76 19.06
CA TYR A 693 -2.49 23.17 20.38
C TYR A 693 -1.47 24.07 21.09
N GLU A 694 -0.22 23.64 21.18
CA GLU A 694 0.85 24.38 21.86
C GLU A 694 1.23 25.68 21.13
N ALA A 695 0.99 25.77 19.82
CA ALA A 695 1.09 27.01 19.05
C ALA A 695 -0.08 27.99 19.31
N GLY A 696 -1.01 27.67 20.22
CA GLY A 696 -2.15 28.52 20.56
C GLY A 696 -3.27 28.48 19.51
N TYR A 697 -3.56 27.30 18.95
CA TYR A 697 -4.61 27.08 17.96
C TYR A 697 -5.90 27.84 18.31
N LYS A 698 -6.47 28.50 17.31
CA LYS A 698 -7.80 29.10 17.33
C LYS A 698 -8.59 28.59 16.14
N ALA A 699 -9.87 28.31 16.37
CA ALA A 699 -10.80 27.99 15.30
C ALA A 699 -10.76 29.08 14.21
N PRO A 700 -10.92 28.71 12.92
CA PRO A 700 -11.04 29.68 11.85
C PRO A 700 -12.24 30.60 12.09
N ILE A 701 -12.13 31.84 11.63
CA ILE A 701 -13.24 32.81 11.68
C ILE A 701 -14.16 32.54 10.49
N ARG A 702 -15.47 32.53 10.74
CA ARG A 702 -16.49 32.47 9.68
C ARG A 702 -16.32 33.67 8.75
N LYS A 703 -16.10 33.40 7.46
CA LYS A 703 -16.02 34.41 6.40
C LYS A 703 -17.11 34.11 5.38
N LYS A 704 -17.63 35.17 4.76
CA LYS A 704 -18.45 35.01 3.58
C LYS A 704 -17.60 34.50 2.41
N ILE A 705 -18.26 33.80 1.50
CA ILE A 705 -17.63 33.12 0.37
C ILE A 705 -18.12 33.80 -0.90
N PRO A 706 -17.23 34.41 -1.70
CA PRO A 706 -17.61 34.94 -3.00
C PRO A 706 -17.92 33.78 -3.96
N VAL A 707 -19.02 33.87 -4.69
CA VAL A 707 -19.43 32.85 -5.66
C VAL A 707 -19.60 33.42 -7.07
N VAL A 708 -19.52 32.56 -8.09
CA VAL A 708 -19.60 32.98 -9.50
C VAL A 708 -21.03 33.24 -9.98
N GLY A 709 -22.04 32.75 -9.26
CA GLY A 709 -23.44 33.04 -9.53
C GLY A 709 -23.92 32.57 -10.90
N GLU A 710 -24.97 33.22 -11.41
CA GLU A 710 -25.67 32.80 -12.63
C GLU A 710 -24.78 32.72 -13.88
N THR A 711 -23.89 33.68 -14.08
CA THR A 711 -22.97 33.70 -15.23
C THR A 711 -21.96 32.56 -15.18
N GLY A 712 -21.46 32.24 -13.99
CA GLY A 712 -20.54 31.13 -13.80
C GLY A 712 -21.23 29.78 -13.89
N TYR A 713 -22.46 29.67 -13.40
CA TYR A 713 -23.31 28.49 -13.62
C TYR A 713 -23.47 28.21 -15.12
N ALA A 714 -23.85 29.21 -15.91
CA ALA A 714 -23.99 29.05 -17.37
C ALA A 714 -22.69 28.57 -18.02
N THR A 715 -21.55 29.13 -17.60
CA THR A 715 -20.22 28.71 -18.10
C THR A 715 -19.92 27.24 -17.80
N LEU A 716 -20.18 26.78 -16.58
CA LEU A 716 -19.98 25.38 -16.18
C LEU A 716 -20.91 24.43 -16.95
N VAL A 717 -22.17 24.84 -17.13
CA VAL A 717 -23.16 24.07 -17.90
C VAL A 717 -22.74 23.94 -19.35
N LEU A 718 -22.27 25.01 -19.99
CA LEU A 718 -21.75 24.95 -21.36
C LEU A 718 -20.61 23.93 -21.50
N GLY A 719 -19.71 23.87 -20.51
CA GLY A 719 -18.64 22.86 -20.46
C GLY A 719 -19.19 21.42 -20.38
N ALA A 720 -20.18 21.19 -19.52
CA ALA A 720 -20.83 19.89 -19.39
C ALA A 720 -21.62 19.49 -20.67
N GLU A 721 -22.32 20.44 -21.28
CA GLU A 721 -23.05 20.21 -22.55
C GLU A 721 -22.09 19.89 -23.69
N ALA A 722 -20.94 20.55 -23.76
CA ALA A 722 -19.90 20.21 -24.74
C ALA A 722 -19.40 18.77 -24.57
N MET A 723 -19.17 18.30 -23.34
CA MET A 723 -18.81 16.91 -23.06
C MET A 723 -19.91 15.92 -23.45
N HIS A 724 -21.18 16.30 -23.28
CA HIS A 724 -22.31 15.47 -23.68
C HIS A 724 -22.42 15.36 -25.19
N LEU A 725 -22.38 16.49 -25.90
CA LEU A 725 -22.43 16.55 -27.36
C LEU A 725 -21.26 15.81 -28.02
N SER A 726 -20.10 15.73 -27.35
CA SER A 726 -18.95 14.94 -27.81
C SER A 726 -19.04 13.45 -27.48
N GLY A 727 -20.13 12.99 -26.85
CA GLY A 727 -20.33 11.60 -26.42
C GLY A 727 -19.45 11.16 -25.25
N TYR A 728 -18.83 12.10 -24.52
CA TYR A 728 -17.94 11.78 -23.39
C TYR A 728 -18.70 11.42 -22.11
N ILE A 729 -19.90 12.01 -21.93
CA ILE A 729 -20.78 11.78 -20.78
C ILE A 729 -22.22 11.43 -21.23
N SER A 730 -22.93 10.63 -20.43
CA SER A 730 -24.32 10.28 -20.69
C SER A 730 -25.28 11.45 -20.44
N GLU A 731 -26.55 11.28 -20.80
CA GLU A 731 -27.61 12.25 -20.47
C GLU A 731 -27.76 12.41 -18.93
N HIS A 732 -27.68 11.32 -18.17
CA HIS A 732 -27.77 11.40 -16.71
C HIS A 732 -26.52 12.01 -16.08
N ASP A 733 -25.34 11.78 -16.67
CA ASP A 733 -24.12 12.49 -16.26
C ASP A 733 -24.28 14.00 -16.45
N LEU A 734 -24.87 14.44 -17.57
CA LEU A 734 -25.17 15.86 -17.82
C LEU A 734 -26.17 16.41 -16.78
N HIS A 735 -27.20 15.65 -16.40
CA HIS A 735 -28.15 16.05 -15.37
C HIS A 735 -27.47 16.28 -14.02
N ILE A 736 -26.64 15.32 -13.57
CA ILE A 736 -25.85 15.44 -12.34
C ILE A 736 -24.88 16.63 -12.42
N ALA A 737 -24.20 16.79 -13.56
CA ALA A 737 -23.29 17.90 -13.80
C ALA A 737 -24.00 19.27 -13.71
N LYS A 738 -25.24 19.40 -14.20
CA LYS A 738 -26.03 20.63 -14.06
C LYS A 738 -26.34 20.93 -12.59
N LYS A 739 -26.72 19.93 -11.78
CA LYS A 739 -26.93 20.10 -10.33
C LYS A 739 -25.64 20.50 -9.61
N LEU A 740 -24.52 19.83 -9.92
CA LEU A 740 -23.22 20.18 -9.37
C LEU A 740 -22.78 21.59 -9.74
N ALA A 741 -22.94 21.99 -11.01
CA ALA A 741 -22.63 23.34 -11.48
C ALA A 741 -23.43 24.40 -10.70
N TYR A 742 -24.70 24.13 -10.42
CA TYR A 742 -25.55 25.03 -9.63
C TYR A 742 -25.02 25.20 -8.20
N VAL A 743 -24.62 24.10 -7.55
CA VAL A 743 -24.03 24.13 -6.20
C VAL A 743 -22.71 24.90 -6.18
N ILE A 744 -21.78 24.58 -7.08
CA ILE A 744 -20.47 25.25 -7.17
C ILE A 744 -20.60 26.74 -7.51
N ALA A 745 -21.61 27.10 -8.30
CA ALA A 745 -21.87 28.50 -8.63
C ALA A 745 -22.49 29.30 -7.46
N GLY A 746 -22.92 28.65 -6.39
CA GLY A 746 -23.70 29.28 -5.32
C GLY A 746 -25.09 29.69 -5.79
N GLY A 747 -25.70 28.91 -6.69
CA GLY A 747 -27.02 29.20 -7.27
C GLY A 747 -27.02 30.29 -8.34
N LYS A 748 -28.18 30.93 -8.53
CA LYS A 748 -28.40 32.00 -9.51
C LYS A 748 -28.35 33.40 -8.89
N VAL A 749 -27.34 33.64 -8.06
CA VAL A 749 -27.05 34.98 -7.52
C VAL A 749 -26.19 35.79 -8.53
N PRO A 750 -26.07 37.12 -8.39
CA PRO A 750 -25.11 37.89 -9.16
C PRO A 750 -23.67 37.41 -8.95
N TYR A 751 -22.82 37.57 -9.97
CA TYR A 751 -21.39 37.23 -9.87
C TYR A 751 -20.71 38.01 -8.75
N GLY A 752 -19.86 37.33 -7.96
CA GLY A 752 -19.14 37.93 -6.83
C GLY A 752 -19.98 38.12 -5.58
N THR A 753 -21.24 37.66 -5.56
CA THR A 753 -22.06 37.70 -4.34
C THR A 753 -21.36 36.93 -3.22
N GLU A 754 -21.29 37.54 -2.05
CA GLU A 754 -20.74 36.93 -0.85
C GLU A 754 -21.84 36.23 -0.04
N VAL A 755 -21.77 34.90 0.03
CA VAL A 755 -22.74 34.06 0.74
C VAL A 755 -22.15 33.41 1.98
N ASP A 756 -22.99 33.05 2.94
CA ASP A 756 -22.55 32.34 4.14
C ASP A 756 -22.34 30.84 3.85
N GLU A 757 -21.54 30.17 4.68
CA GLU A 757 -21.33 28.72 4.55
C GLU A 757 -22.62 27.91 4.60
N GLN A 758 -23.57 28.31 5.46
CA GLN A 758 -24.85 27.61 5.61
C GLN A 758 -25.67 27.68 4.32
N TYR A 759 -25.64 28.80 3.60
CA TYR A 759 -26.32 28.95 2.32
C TYR A 759 -25.82 27.90 1.30
N LEU A 760 -24.51 27.70 1.21
CA LEU A 760 -23.93 26.69 0.31
C LEU A 760 -24.27 25.26 0.75
N LEU A 761 -24.30 24.98 2.05
CA LEU A 761 -24.70 23.67 2.58
C LEU A 761 -26.18 23.36 2.28
N ASP A 762 -27.06 24.36 2.37
CA ASP A 762 -28.48 24.20 2.07
C ASP A 762 -28.71 23.94 0.58
N VAL A 763 -28.03 24.70 -0.30
CA VAL A 763 -28.07 24.47 -1.76
C VAL A 763 -27.50 23.09 -2.13
N GLU A 764 -26.41 22.67 -1.49
CA GLU A 764 -25.83 21.33 -1.68
C GLU A 764 -26.80 20.22 -1.25
N ARG A 765 -27.44 20.37 -0.08
CA ARG A 765 -28.40 19.40 0.45
C ARG A 765 -29.62 19.26 -0.45
N GLU A 766 -30.18 20.38 -0.91
CA GLU A 766 -31.31 20.38 -1.86
C GLU A 766 -30.95 19.61 -3.15
N ALA A 767 -29.78 19.89 -3.72
CA ALA A 767 -29.32 19.23 -4.93
C ALA A 767 -29.06 17.72 -4.70
N PHE A 768 -28.52 17.34 -3.55
CA PHE A 768 -28.32 15.94 -3.16
C PHE A 768 -29.65 15.19 -3.07
N ILE A 769 -30.63 15.74 -2.35
CA ILE A 769 -31.95 15.12 -2.19
C ILE A 769 -32.69 15.06 -3.52
N SER A 770 -32.59 16.08 -4.37
CA SER A 770 -33.14 16.02 -5.72
C SER A 770 -32.52 14.93 -6.58
N LEU A 771 -31.24 14.60 -6.41
CA LEU A 771 -30.57 13.54 -7.18
C LEU A 771 -30.85 12.14 -6.63
N VAL A 772 -31.07 12.01 -5.32
CA VAL A 772 -31.35 10.70 -4.69
C VAL A 772 -32.73 10.16 -5.07
N SER A 773 -33.70 11.04 -5.34
CA SER A 773 -35.03 10.69 -5.84
C SER A 773 -35.05 10.23 -7.30
N GLU A 774 -33.97 10.43 -8.05
CA GLU A 774 -33.91 10.04 -9.46
C GLU A 774 -33.71 8.52 -9.61
N MET A 775 -34.61 7.86 -10.35
CA MET A 775 -34.51 6.42 -10.62
C MET A 775 -33.18 6.01 -11.26
N LYS A 776 -32.63 6.85 -12.17
CA LYS A 776 -31.33 6.60 -12.80
C LYS A 776 -30.18 6.64 -11.78
N SER A 777 -30.26 7.51 -10.77
CA SER A 777 -29.29 7.56 -9.67
C SER A 777 -29.40 6.33 -8.77
N GLN A 778 -30.62 5.95 -8.38
CA GLN A 778 -30.86 4.72 -7.61
C GLN A 778 -30.34 3.46 -8.34
N ALA A 779 -30.50 3.38 -9.66
CA ALA A 779 -29.93 2.31 -10.47
C ALA A 779 -28.39 2.29 -10.43
N ARG A 780 -27.73 3.47 -10.42
CA ARG A 780 -26.27 3.56 -10.24
C ARG A 780 -25.84 3.09 -8.85
N MET A 781 -26.56 3.48 -7.81
CA MET A 781 -26.31 3.03 -6.43
C MET A 781 -26.42 1.50 -6.32
N GLN A 782 -27.51 0.93 -6.84
CA GLN A 782 -27.74 -0.51 -6.85
C GLN A 782 -26.64 -1.25 -7.63
N HIS A 783 -26.27 -0.75 -8.81
CA HIS A 783 -25.21 -1.36 -9.61
C HIS A 783 -23.85 -1.30 -8.91
N MET A 784 -23.51 -0.20 -8.24
CA MET A 784 -22.29 -0.10 -7.43
C MET A 784 -22.29 -1.14 -6.30
N LEU A 785 -23.39 -1.29 -5.56
CA LEU A 785 -23.51 -2.26 -4.47
C LEU A 785 -23.38 -3.71 -4.95
N VAL A 786 -23.91 -4.03 -6.13
CA VAL A 786 -23.92 -5.40 -6.69
C VAL A 786 -22.63 -5.74 -7.46
N LYS A 787 -22.08 -4.79 -8.22
CA LYS A 787 -20.96 -5.02 -9.16
C LYS A 787 -19.65 -4.39 -8.71
N GLY A 788 -19.67 -3.50 -7.72
CA GLY A 788 -18.50 -2.76 -7.24
C GLY A 788 -17.90 -1.82 -8.28
N LYS A 789 -18.71 -1.37 -9.26
CA LYS A 789 -18.28 -0.46 -10.34
C LYS A 789 -19.40 0.53 -10.70
N PRO A 790 -19.06 1.77 -11.10
CA PRO A 790 -20.03 2.74 -11.59
C PRO A 790 -20.85 2.22 -12.77
N LEU A 791 -22.12 2.60 -12.83
CA LEU A 791 -22.98 2.45 -14.01
C LEU A 791 -23.04 3.79 -14.74
N ARG A 792 -22.90 3.79 -16.07
CA ARG A 792 -23.16 4.95 -16.91
C ARG A 792 -24.41 4.68 -17.75
N ASN A 793 -25.52 5.26 -17.31
CA ASN A 793 -26.87 5.19 -17.90
C ASN A 793 -27.41 6.58 -18.24
#